data_AF-A0A660VZW7-F1
#
_entry.id   AF-A0A660VZW7-F1
#
_cell.length_a   1.000
_cell.length_b   1.000
_cell.length_c   1.000
_cell.angle_alpha   90.00
_cell.angle_beta   90.00
_cell.angle_gamma   90.00
#
_symmetry.space_group_name_H-M   'P 1'
#
loop_
_entity.id
_entity.type
_entity.pdbx_description
1 polymer ?
#
loop_
_entity_poly.entity_id
_entity_poly.type
_entity_poly.pdbx_seq_one_letter_code
_entity_poly.pdbx_strand_id
1 'polypeptide(L)'
;MSVFLRRLLIALVIGLLGALSFGGLAMARIPFFERFENASYDMRMSLRASLRPGSVEQWDSVVFVDIDDYSLSEMTFPVPRDMYAVVLDALREAGAKAIGFDILFAERATRRLTQADWDDLHYSVYEVFEKGGKPDRLENEIHAAIDRIRSQDPDFSVCSAASAHGHVYFPTAFTNDPGVPTWRAYRAELERLEKSGVVSRLVALFGRYKDEFASLWFSRTSYSARARVVRRLLARARDKALSKQVLLPSGDVAPLVLARMAMEIDRRARDLLAYQVASSPAEFARYYNTFPEDRRAVDERLMRELRFNEAELRNAARGIFQNMIFREIVAAWEKARRSDPSARLTDVCRSWFRNSLSRRFDNIVFEDDDIFSRPFAPAERMLREYLLFLGGMERPALVSDLPFSYDAIPPLLCYLESSPRPTYIQIIPDEDGVVRHWIPLHAYSGRIPRFEGRARVYPLMSFQLVLDYLGVRLEDVRVRPGHSITVPVPGGEPYVIPMDDSFRVNLNWVNGDFLESFSHISFLEIYNNYLTWLEQERNGETSEGDYLADRLRPAVQGKIVLVGLTATGTHDYNPIPLSPRYPMVGAHANFISNFFTRRFIRKVSPDADFLLTFSVLLFLCLVLPLLPYALSFVFFLLVLAGWAAASWFLLLDDVWVNSFYTLAGGVTCGIAMFAAKYIVESRSRARLKKLFSYYLSPKLVDDMADKLTEVKLGGDK
;
A
#
# COMPACT_ATOMS: atom_id res chain seq x y z
N MET A 1 47.92 -39.90 8.74
CA MET A 1 47.27 -38.61 9.03
C MET A 1 47.38 -38.31 10.52
N SER A 2 48.10 -37.24 10.90
CA SER A 2 48.26 -36.84 12.31
C SER A 2 46.90 -36.51 12.95
N VAL A 3 46.80 -36.62 14.27
CA VAL A 3 45.58 -36.24 15.02
C VAL A 3 45.22 -34.78 14.74
N PHE A 4 46.23 -33.92 14.60
CA PHE A 4 46.09 -32.53 14.19
C PHE A 4 45.43 -32.39 12.81
N LEU A 5 45.93 -33.08 11.79
CA LEU A 5 45.37 -32.99 10.43
C LEU A 5 43.93 -33.55 10.36
N ARG A 6 43.60 -34.58 11.16
CA ARG A 6 42.22 -35.06 11.31
C ARG A 6 41.30 -34.00 11.92
N ARG A 7 41.75 -33.31 12.97
CA ARG A 7 40.99 -32.24 13.63
C ARG A 7 40.74 -31.08 12.66
N LEU A 8 41.75 -30.66 11.91
CA LEU A 8 41.63 -29.57 10.95
C LEU A 8 40.68 -29.92 9.79
N LEU A 9 40.74 -31.14 9.26
CA LEU A 9 39.82 -31.58 8.21
C LEU A 9 38.36 -31.66 8.70
N ILE A 10 38.13 -32.21 9.89
CA ILE A 10 36.79 -32.24 10.49
C ILE A 10 36.28 -30.81 10.70
N ALA A 11 37.15 -29.91 11.17
CA ALA A 11 36.82 -28.51 11.37
C ALA A 11 36.48 -27.77 10.08
N LEU A 12 37.22 -28.03 9.00
CA LEU A 12 36.93 -27.49 7.68
C LEU A 12 35.58 -27.98 7.17
N VAL A 13 35.26 -29.26 7.35
CA VAL A 13 33.96 -29.82 6.94
C VAL A 13 32.81 -29.23 7.75
N ILE A 14 32.93 -29.19 9.09
CA ILE A 14 31.91 -28.57 9.95
C ILE A 14 31.74 -27.09 9.60
N GLY A 15 32.86 -26.37 9.46
CA GLY A 15 32.87 -24.95 9.10
C GLY A 15 32.21 -24.69 7.76
N LEU A 16 32.58 -25.42 6.69
CA LEU A 16 31.97 -25.26 5.37
C LEU A 16 30.49 -25.61 5.37
N LEU A 17 30.10 -26.73 5.97
CA LEU A 17 28.69 -27.13 6.02
C LEU A 17 27.85 -26.15 6.82
N GLY A 18 28.33 -25.71 7.99
CA GLY A 18 27.66 -24.71 8.82
C GLY A 18 27.57 -23.36 8.14
N ALA A 19 28.67 -22.88 7.57
CA ALA A 19 28.77 -21.61 6.84
C ALA A 19 27.84 -21.58 5.61
N LEU A 20 27.82 -22.65 4.80
CA LEU A 20 26.91 -22.76 3.65
C LEU A 20 25.45 -22.89 4.08
N SER A 21 25.17 -23.61 5.16
CA SER A 21 23.79 -23.80 5.64
C SER A 21 23.22 -22.51 6.21
N PHE A 22 23.89 -21.89 7.20
CA PHE A 22 23.39 -20.67 7.84
C PHE A 22 23.54 -19.44 6.97
N GLY A 23 24.62 -19.33 6.19
CA GLY A 23 24.74 -18.30 5.16
C GLY A 23 23.65 -18.44 4.09
N GLY A 24 23.39 -19.68 3.63
CA GLY A 24 22.33 -19.96 2.66
C GLY A 24 20.93 -19.63 3.22
N LEU A 25 20.67 -19.92 4.50
CA LEU A 25 19.42 -19.51 5.17
C LEU A 25 19.28 -17.99 5.24
N ALA A 26 20.36 -17.27 5.59
CA ALA A 26 20.37 -15.81 5.62
C ALA A 26 20.11 -15.20 4.23
N MET A 27 20.66 -15.82 3.17
CA MET A 27 20.44 -15.40 1.79
C MET A 27 19.02 -15.71 1.31
N ALA A 28 18.48 -16.87 1.68
CA ALA A 28 17.17 -17.34 1.24
C ALA A 28 16.00 -16.60 1.89
N ARG A 29 16.22 -15.92 3.03
CA ARG A 29 15.20 -15.14 3.78
C ARG A 29 13.90 -15.92 3.99
N ILE A 30 14.03 -17.17 4.43
CA ILE A 30 12.87 -18.04 4.66
C ILE A 30 12.05 -17.45 5.81
N PRO A 31 10.73 -17.21 5.64
CA PRO A 31 9.98 -16.41 6.60
C PRO A 31 9.96 -16.94 8.03
N PHE A 32 9.98 -18.26 8.22
CA PHE A 32 10.09 -18.87 9.54
C PHE A 32 11.35 -18.44 10.30
N PHE A 33 12.49 -18.33 9.62
CA PHE A 33 13.75 -17.93 10.25
C PHE A 33 13.91 -16.42 10.35
N GLU A 34 13.38 -15.66 9.38
CA GLU A 34 13.41 -14.18 9.42
C GLU A 34 12.73 -13.62 10.67
N ARG A 35 11.70 -14.29 11.21
CA ARG A 35 11.05 -13.87 12.47
C ARG A 35 12.03 -13.76 13.64
N PHE A 36 13.02 -14.64 13.73
CA PHE A 36 14.04 -14.58 14.79
C PHE A 36 15.04 -13.45 14.55
N GLU A 37 15.41 -13.19 13.30
CA GLU A 37 16.23 -12.04 12.96
C GLU A 37 15.50 -10.73 13.25
N ASN A 38 14.23 -10.63 12.86
CA ASN A 38 13.36 -9.49 13.15
C ASN A 38 13.21 -9.25 14.65
N ALA A 39 12.98 -10.30 15.45
CA ALA A 39 12.95 -10.19 16.90
C ALA A 39 14.31 -9.71 17.47
N SER A 40 15.42 -10.18 16.91
CA SER A 40 16.76 -9.69 17.29
C SER A 40 16.97 -8.22 16.90
N TYR A 41 16.40 -7.77 15.77
CA TYR A 41 16.44 -6.40 15.32
C TYR A 41 15.61 -5.50 16.24
N ASP A 42 14.40 -5.89 16.62
CA ASP A 42 13.55 -5.12 17.52
C ASP A 42 14.18 -4.95 18.90
N MET A 43 14.73 -6.04 19.47
CA MET A 43 15.46 -5.99 20.74
C MET A 43 16.62 -5.00 20.67
N ARG A 44 17.36 -5.02 19.57
CA ARG A 44 18.45 -4.07 19.31
C ARG A 44 17.89 -2.65 19.18
N MET A 45 16.86 -2.40 18.38
CA MET A 45 16.26 -1.07 18.26
C MET A 45 15.79 -0.50 19.62
N SER A 46 15.19 -1.33 20.46
CA SER A 46 14.80 -0.96 21.82
C SER A 46 16.01 -0.57 22.68
N LEU A 47 17.08 -1.37 22.67
CA LEU A 47 18.34 -1.04 23.35
C LEU A 47 18.94 0.29 22.83
N ARG A 48 18.69 0.63 21.55
CA ARG A 48 19.31 1.78 20.87
C ARG A 48 18.61 3.03 21.35
N ALA A 49 17.28 2.95 21.43
CA ALA A 49 16.45 3.97 22.01
C ALA A 49 16.83 4.27 23.47
N SER A 50 17.12 3.24 24.29
CA SER A 50 17.53 3.43 25.68
C SER A 50 18.91 4.06 25.85
N LEU A 51 19.89 3.70 24.99
CA LEU A 51 21.28 4.17 25.12
C LEU A 51 21.56 5.49 24.38
N ARG A 52 20.77 5.81 23.36
CA ARG A 52 20.83 7.08 22.62
C ARG A 52 19.42 7.67 22.47
N PRO A 53 18.84 8.23 23.54
CA PRO A 53 17.61 9.01 23.43
C PRO A 53 17.80 10.10 22.37
N GLY A 54 16.85 10.25 21.44
CA GLY A 54 16.98 11.21 20.32
C GLY A 54 17.89 10.79 19.17
N SER A 55 18.28 9.51 19.03
CA SER A 55 19.16 9.08 17.93
C SER A 55 18.60 9.33 16.52
N VAL A 56 17.27 9.49 16.41
CA VAL A 56 16.57 10.08 15.27
C VAL A 56 15.80 11.26 15.84
N GLU A 57 16.23 12.46 15.52
CA GLU A 57 15.50 13.67 15.87
C GLU A 57 14.25 13.78 14.98
N GLN A 58 13.15 14.23 15.57
CA GLN A 58 12.00 14.66 14.81
C GLN A 58 12.43 15.78 13.87
N TRP A 59 11.86 15.81 12.65
CA TRP A 59 11.94 17.02 11.85
C TRP A 59 10.84 18.01 12.30
N ASP A 60 11.24 19.15 12.86
CA ASP A 60 10.37 20.17 13.51
C ASP A 60 9.29 20.79 12.59
N SER A 61 9.34 20.48 11.30
CA SER A 61 8.40 20.99 10.29
C SER A 61 7.29 20.01 9.92
N VAL A 62 7.05 18.97 10.74
CA VAL A 62 5.82 18.16 10.70
C VAL A 62 4.94 18.49 11.90
N VAL A 63 3.66 18.78 11.65
CA VAL A 63 2.64 19.03 12.67
C VAL A 63 1.47 18.11 12.46
N PHE A 64 0.95 17.52 13.53
CA PHE A 64 -0.27 16.75 13.53
C PHE A 64 -1.45 17.63 13.89
N VAL A 65 -2.54 17.45 13.14
CA VAL A 65 -3.87 17.91 13.51
C VAL A 65 -4.68 16.68 13.87
N ASP A 66 -4.88 16.51 15.17
CA ASP A 66 -5.34 15.28 15.77
C ASP A 66 -6.85 15.24 15.93
N ILE A 67 -7.48 14.21 15.38
CA ILE A 67 -8.81 13.78 15.84
C ILE A 67 -8.57 12.90 17.07
N ASP A 68 -8.31 13.58 18.19
CA ASP A 68 -7.93 13.04 19.49
C ASP A 68 -9.14 12.67 20.37
N ASP A 69 -8.88 12.16 21.58
CA ASP A 69 -9.92 11.81 22.54
C ASP A 69 -10.76 13.04 22.96
N TYR A 70 -10.17 14.25 22.96
CA TYR A 70 -10.91 15.50 23.20
C TYR A 70 -11.89 15.82 22.05
N SER A 71 -11.45 15.65 20.80
CA SER A 71 -12.33 15.78 19.65
C SER A 71 -13.48 14.78 19.75
N LEU A 72 -13.18 13.51 20.03
CA LEU A 72 -14.19 12.45 20.08
C LEU A 72 -15.07 12.45 21.35
N SER A 73 -14.75 13.22 22.38
CA SER A 73 -15.66 13.42 23.51
C SER A 73 -16.83 14.34 23.15
N GLU A 74 -16.63 15.25 22.21
CA GLU A 74 -17.64 16.23 21.77
C GLU A 74 -18.28 15.86 20.43
N MET A 75 -17.65 15.00 19.62
CA MET A 75 -18.16 14.59 18.31
C MET A 75 -17.98 13.09 18.05
N THR A 76 -18.76 12.53 17.13
CA THR A 76 -18.63 11.12 16.72
C THR A 76 -17.87 11.00 15.40
N PHE A 77 -16.98 10.00 15.29
CA PHE A 77 -16.37 9.65 14.02
C PHE A 77 -17.36 8.86 13.14
N PRO A 78 -17.47 9.12 11.82
CA PRO A 78 -16.71 10.10 11.04
C PRO A 78 -17.11 11.55 11.32
N VAL A 79 -16.10 12.42 11.43
CA VAL A 79 -16.28 13.86 11.66
C VAL A 79 -17.09 14.49 10.49
N PRO A 80 -18.03 15.41 10.77
CA PRO A 80 -18.75 16.14 9.73
C PRO A 80 -17.82 16.86 8.73
N ARG A 81 -18.16 16.83 7.43
CA ARG A 81 -17.28 17.34 6.35
C ARG A 81 -17.11 18.85 6.37
N ASP A 82 -18.13 19.59 6.75
CA ASP A 82 -18.09 21.03 7.00
C ASP A 82 -16.98 21.43 7.98
N MET A 83 -16.76 20.64 9.04
CA MET A 83 -15.66 20.92 9.98
C MET A 83 -14.28 20.81 9.32
N TYR A 84 -14.08 19.82 8.44
CA TYR A 84 -12.82 19.69 7.70
C TYR A 84 -12.57 20.89 6.78
N ALA A 85 -13.63 21.45 6.16
CA ALA A 85 -13.50 22.63 5.32
C ALA A 85 -13.02 23.84 6.12
N VAL A 86 -13.64 24.07 7.29
CA VAL A 86 -13.26 25.15 8.22
C VAL A 86 -11.81 24.99 8.69
N VAL A 87 -11.41 23.79 9.09
CA VAL A 87 -10.02 23.52 9.51
C VAL A 87 -9.04 23.71 8.35
N LEU A 88 -9.40 23.32 7.12
CA LEU A 88 -8.55 23.55 5.95
C LEU A 88 -8.36 25.05 5.63
N ASP A 89 -9.42 25.85 5.73
CA ASP A 89 -9.33 27.30 5.56
C ASP A 89 -8.44 27.93 6.65
N ALA A 90 -8.58 27.50 7.91
CA ALA A 90 -7.72 27.93 9.01
C ALA A 90 -6.24 27.61 8.75
N LEU A 91 -5.94 26.38 8.33
CA LEU A 91 -4.57 25.93 8.03
C LEU A 91 -3.98 26.67 6.82
N ARG A 92 -4.80 26.94 5.79
CA ARG A 92 -4.39 27.74 4.62
C ARG A 92 -4.02 29.16 5.04
N GLU A 93 -4.86 29.83 5.83
CA GLU A 93 -4.64 31.20 6.29
C GLU A 93 -3.49 31.32 7.30
N ALA A 94 -3.25 30.27 8.07
CA ALA A 94 -2.08 30.13 8.93
C ALA A 94 -0.79 29.79 8.15
N GLY A 95 -0.88 29.51 6.84
CA GLY A 95 0.27 29.33 5.96
C GLY A 95 0.89 27.93 6.00
N ALA A 96 0.09 26.88 6.26
CA ALA A 96 0.53 25.50 6.10
C ALA A 96 1.10 25.26 4.68
N LYS A 97 2.22 24.53 4.58
CA LYS A 97 2.91 24.33 3.30
C LYS A 97 2.23 23.26 2.45
N ALA A 98 1.87 22.15 3.07
CA ALA A 98 1.17 21.02 2.45
C ALA A 98 0.40 20.25 3.53
N ILE A 99 -0.75 19.67 3.15
CA ILE A 99 -1.65 18.97 4.08
C ILE A 99 -1.90 17.55 3.57
N GLY A 100 -1.70 16.55 4.40
CA GLY A 100 -2.03 15.15 4.10
C GLY A 100 -3.10 14.61 5.04
N PHE A 101 -4.14 14.00 4.49
CA PHE A 101 -5.17 13.32 5.27
C PHE A 101 -4.87 11.84 5.40
N ASP A 102 -4.70 11.34 6.61
CA ASP A 102 -4.69 9.89 6.88
C ASP A 102 -6.11 9.38 7.14
N ILE A 103 -7.01 9.69 6.20
CA ILE A 103 -8.45 9.40 6.26
C ILE A 103 -8.95 9.11 4.85
N LEU A 104 -9.76 8.06 4.68
CA LEU A 104 -10.35 7.71 3.40
C LEU A 104 -11.71 8.42 3.18
N PHE A 105 -11.74 9.32 2.18
CA PHE A 105 -12.96 10.02 1.75
C PHE A 105 -13.69 9.27 0.62
N ALA A 106 -13.88 7.95 0.77
CA ALA A 106 -14.44 7.09 -0.28
C ALA A 106 -15.97 7.13 -0.37
N GLU A 107 -16.62 7.53 0.72
CA GLU A 107 -18.08 7.58 0.89
C GLU A 107 -18.58 9.02 1.02
N ARG A 108 -19.78 9.29 0.50
CA ARG A 108 -20.43 10.60 0.57
C ARG A 108 -20.83 10.91 2.01
N ALA A 109 -20.73 12.18 2.39
CA ALA A 109 -21.34 12.66 3.62
C ALA A 109 -22.85 12.45 3.59
N THR A 110 -23.41 11.87 4.66
CA THR A 110 -24.86 11.84 4.86
C THR A 110 -25.36 13.24 5.23
N ARG A 111 -25.76 14.05 4.24
CA ARG A 111 -26.58 15.25 4.49
C ARG A 111 -28.06 14.87 4.42
N ARG A 112 -28.84 15.22 5.45
CA ARG A 112 -30.30 15.32 5.33
C ARG A 112 -30.62 16.74 4.85
N LEU A 113 -31.35 16.87 3.74
CA LEU A 113 -31.89 18.16 3.32
C LEU A 113 -32.74 18.73 4.46
N THR A 114 -32.48 19.99 4.81
CA THR A 114 -33.21 20.73 5.84
C THR A 114 -34.53 21.25 5.28
N GLN A 115 -35.48 21.64 6.15
CA GLN A 115 -36.71 22.29 5.71
C GLN A 115 -36.41 23.57 4.91
N ALA A 116 -35.37 24.32 5.27
CA ALA A 116 -34.94 25.51 4.53
C ALA A 116 -34.44 25.20 3.11
N ASP A 117 -33.81 24.04 2.87
CA ASP A 117 -33.43 23.60 1.52
C ASP A 117 -34.66 23.29 0.67
N TRP A 118 -35.66 22.66 1.29
CA TRP A 118 -36.96 22.42 0.65
C TRP A 118 -37.71 23.72 0.38
N ASP A 119 -37.62 24.68 1.30
CA ASP A 119 -38.28 25.99 1.17
C ASP A 119 -37.60 26.84 0.09
N ASP A 120 -36.27 26.82 -0.06
CA ASP A 120 -35.55 27.53 -1.16
C ASP A 120 -35.89 26.93 -2.53
N LEU A 121 -35.93 25.60 -2.62
CA LEU A 121 -36.33 24.89 -3.84
C LEU A 121 -37.81 25.18 -4.16
N HIS A 122 -38.68 25.12 -3.15
CA HIS A 122 -40.11 25.40 -3.28
C HIS A 122 -40.37 26.86 -3.66
N TYR A 123 -39.64 27.81 -3.07
CA TYR A 123 -39.75 29.24 -3.39
C TYR A 123 -39.28 29.53 -4.81
N SER A 124 -38.16 28.94 -5.25
CA SER A 124 -37.64 29.09 -6.61
C SER A 124 -38.61 28.53 -7.65
N VAL A 125 -39.29 27.43 -7.34
CA VAL A 125 -40.37 26.88 -8.18
C VAL A 125 -41.61 27.77 -8.14
N TYR A 126 -42.05 28.19 -6.95
CA TYR A 126 -43.24 29.02 -6.76
C TYR A 126 -43.13 30.37 -7.47
N GLU A 127 -41.99 31.06 -7.36
CA GLU A 127 -41.78 32.39 -7.96
C GLU A 127 -41.93 32.36 -9.49
N VAL A 128 -41.47 31.28 -10.13
CA VAL A 128 -41.55 31.13 -11.59
C VAL A 128 -42.97 30.79 -12.03
N PHE A 129 -43.69 29.96 -11.26
CA PHE A 129 -45.08 29.62 -11.56
C PHE A 129 -46.04 30.79 -11.33
N GLU A 130 -45.87 31.57 -10.26
CA GLU A 130 -46.76 32.68 -9.94
C GLU A 130 -46.55 33.89 -10.86
N LYS A 131 -45.29 34.15 -11.27
CA LYS A 131 -44.95 35.27 -12.18
C LYS A 131 -45.07 34.92 -13.68
N GLY A 132 -45.65 33.78 -14.03
CA GLY A 132 -45.89 33.37 -15.42
C GLY A 132 -44.60 33.16 -16.24
N GLY A 133 -43.53 32.68 -15.60
CA GLY A 133 -42.24 32.46 -16.24
C GLY A 133 -42.26 31.31 -17.26
N LYS A 134 -41.53 31.49 -18.37
CA LYS A 134 -41.33 30.44 -19.39
C LYS A 134 -40.56 29.23 -18.82
N PRO A 135 -40.73 28.01 -19.35
CA PRO A 135 -40.04 26.80 -18.89
C PRO A 135 -38.51 26.94 -18.75
N ASP A 136 -37.86 27.62 -19.69
CA ASP A 136 -36.41 27.87 -19.66
C ASP A 136 -35.96 28.71 -18.44
N ARG A 137 -36.86 29.57 -17.92
CA ARG A 137 -36.59 30.35 -16.71
C ARG A 137 -36.72 29.49 -15.46
N LEU A 138 -37.67 28.55 -15.44
CA LEU A 138 -37.83 27.56 -14.36
C LEU A 138 -36.59 26.67 -14.26
N GLU A 139 -36.10 26.18 -15.39
CA GLU A 139 -34.89 25.34 -15.44
C GLU A 139 -33.66 26.09 -14.91
N ASN A 140 -33.49 27.37 -15.27
CA ASN A 140 -32.37 28.18 -14.78
C ASN A 140 -32.47 28.51 -13.28
N GLU A 141 -33.67 28.81 -12.77
CA GLU A 141 -33.90 29.09 -11.34
C GLU A 141 -33.74 27.82 -10.48
N ILE A 142 -34.25 26.68 -10.95
CA ILE A 142 -34.02 25.38 -10.32
C ILE A 142 -32.53 25.02 -10.35
N HIS A 143 -31.83 25.24 -11.46
CA HIS A 143 -30.38 25.02 -11.51
C HIS A 143 -29.61 25.94 -10.57
N ALA A 144 -30.00 27.21 -10.45
CA ALA A 144 -29.40 28.14 -9.51
C ALA A 144 -29.66 27.71 -8.05
N ALA A 145 -30.88 27.26 -7.72
CA ALA A 145 -31.23 26.70 -6.41
C ALA A 145 -30.44 25.41 -6.11
N ILE A 146 -30.32 24.51 -7.09
CA ILE A 146 -29.49 23.29 -6.97
C ILE A 146 -28.02 23.65 -6.79
N ASP A 147 -27.48 24.64 -7.51
CA ASP A 147 -26.10 25.08 -7.35
C ASP A 147 -25.89 25.78 -5.98
N ARG A 148 -26.91 26.48 -5.43
CA ARG A 148 -26.91 26.95 -4.03
C ARG A 148 -26.92 25.79 -3.04
N ILE A 149 -27.79 24.81 -3.20
CA ILE A 149 -27.85 23.60 -2.35
C ILE A 149 -26.53 22.82 -2.44
N ARG A 150 -25.92 22.73 -3.63
CA ARG A 150 -24.59 22.13 -3.85
C ARG A 150 -23.45 22.91 -3.23
N SER A 151 -23.53 24.23 -3.17
CA SER A 151 -22.57 25.04 -2.40
C SER A 151 -22.62 24.72 -0.90
N GLN A 152 -23.71 24.08 -0.46
CA GLN A 152 -23.85 23.54 0.89
C GLN A 152 -23.62 22.01 0.96
N ASP A 153 -23.17 21.35 -0.12
CA ASP A 153 -22.71 19.95 -0.08
C ASP A 153 -21.44 19.90 0.79
N PRO A 154 -21.47 19.21 1.94
CA PRO A 154 -20.34 19.18 2.85
C PRO A 154 -19.05 18.65 2.20
N ASP A 155 -19.15 17.70 1.27
CA ASP A 155 -17.97 17.20 0.53
C ASP A 155 -17.42 18.27 -0.45
N PHE A 156 -18.30 19.07 -1.07
CA PHE A 156 -17.89 20.15 -1.95
C PHE A 156 -17.13 21.25 -1.21
N SER A 157 -17.56 21.60 0.01
CA SER A 157 -16.87 22.59 0.85
C SER A 157 -15.42 22.17 1.13
N VAL A 158 -15.19 20.91 1.49
CA VAL A 158 -13.83 20.37 1.71
C VAL A 158 -13.02 20.40 0.43
N CYS A 159 -13.59 19.95 -0.68
CA CYS A 159 -12.94 19.95 -1.99
C CYS A 159 -12.60 21.37 -2.47
N SER A 160 -13.45 22.36 -2.17
CA SER A 160 -13.23 23.77 -2.48
C SER A 160 -12.10 24.37 -1.63
N ALA A 161 -12.14 24.17 -0.32
CA ALA A 161 -11.07 24.62 0.60
C ALA A 161 -9.71 23.99 0.23
N ALA A 162 -9.70 22.70 -0.08
CA ALA A 162 -8.51 21.98 -0.56
C ALA A 162 -7.97 22.54 -1.88
N SER A 163 -8.86 22.83 -2.84
CA SER A 163 -8.47 23.43 -4.13
C SER A 163 -7.91 24.84 -3.95
N ALA A 164 -8.47 25.63 -3.01
CA ALA A 164 -8.00 26.97 -2.69
C ALA A 164 -6.60 26.97 -2.04
N HIS A 165 -6.27 25.94 -1.26
CA HIS A 165 -4.93 25.74 -0.74
C HIS A 165 -3.96 25.19 -1.82
N GLY A 166 -4.41 24.29 -2.69
CA GLY A 166 -3.64 23.76 -3.81
C GLY A 166 -2.60 22.68 -3.48
N HIS A 167 -2.35 22.36 -2.20
CA HIS A 167 -1.35 21.38 -1.75
C HIS A 167 -1.93 20.43 -0.69
N VAL A 168 -3.11 19.88 -0.98
CA VAL A 168 -3.86 18.99 -0.09
C VAL A 168 -3.96 17.60 -0.72
N TYR A 169 -3.66 16.56 0.06
CA TYR A 169 -3.60 15.18 -0.42
C TYR A 169 -4.64 14.30 0.27
N PHE A 170 -5.53 13.74 -0.55
CA PHE A 170 -6.53 12.77 -0.14
C PHE A 170 -6.14 11.39 -0.67
N PRO A 171 -5.88 10.41 0.19
CA PRO A 171 -5.28 9.17 -0.24
C PRO A 171 -6.30 8.17 -0.77
N THR A 172 -5.79 7.27 -1.60
CA THR A 172 -6.45 6.08 -2.13
C THR A 172 -5.99 4.86 -1.35
N ALA A 173 -6.86 3.91 -1.09
CA ALA A 173 -6.48 2.59 -0.60
C ALA A 173 -6.42 1.57 -1.74
N PHE A 174 -5.25 1.03 -2.06
CA PHE A 174 -5.07 -0.03 -3.06
C PHE A 174 -5.35 -1.42 -2.50
N THR A 175 -6.35 -2.12 -3.00
CA THR A 175 -6.74 -3.42 -2.45
C THR A 175 -6.20 -4.58 -3.28
N ASN A 176 -5.58 -5.56 -2.62
CA ASN A 176 -5.16 -6.87 -3.13
C ASN A 176 -4.83 -7.81 -1.93
N ASP A 177 -4.91 -9.14 -2.10
CA ASP A 177 -4.50 -10.10 -1.05
C ASP A 177 -3.01 -9.94 -0.70
N PRO A 178 -2.61 -10.07 0.58
CA PRO A 178 -1.22 -9.95 1.02
C PRO A 178 -0.34 -11.01 0.36
N GLY A 179 0.78 -10.58 -0.25
CA GLY A 179 1.73 -11.45 -0.96
C GLY A 179 1.78 -11.27 -2.48
N VAL A 180 1.42 -10.09 -3.00
CA VAL A 180 1.28 -9.87 -4.45
C VAL A 180 2.62 -10.06 -5.19
N PRO A 181 2.70 -10.97 -6.18
CA PRO A 181 3.85 -11.08 -7.06
C PRO A 181 4.12 -9.80 -7.85
N THR A 182 5.38 -9.55 -8.22
CA THR A 182 5.76 -8.44 -9.11
C THR A 182 4.98 -8.48 -10.43
N TRP A 183 4.81 -7.34 -11.10
CA TRP A 183 4.18 -7.28 -12.43
C TRP A 183 4.85 -8.25 -13.43
N ARG A 184 6.14 -8.55 -13.28
CA ARG A 184 6.83 -9.58 -14.09
C ARG A 184 6.27 -10.98 -13.90
N ALA A 185 6.13 -11.44 -12.65
CA ALA A 185 5.55 -12.76 -12.36
C ALA A 185 4.08 -12.81 -12.82
N TYR A 186 3.36 -11.69 -12.69
CA TYR A 186 2.02 -11.55 -13.25
C TYR A 186 1.97 -11.59 -14.79
N ARG A 187 2.81 -10.85 -15.50
CA ARG A 187 2.87 -10.83 -16.97
C ARG A 187 3.31 -12.19 -17.53
N ALA A 188 4.28 -12.85 -16.90
CA ALA A 188 4.70 -14.19 -17.30
C ALA A 188 3.54 -15.19 -17.18
N GLU A 189 2.75 -15.10 -16.10
CA GLU A 189 1.54 -15.90 -15.93
C GLU A 189 0.46 -15.53 -16.95
N LEU A 190 0.32 -14.25 -17.30
CA LEU A 190 -0.59 -13.75 -18.34
C LEU A 190 -0.28 -14.36 -19.70
N GLU A 191 0.97 -14.28 -20.12
CA GLU A 191 1.44 -14.86 -21.38
C GLU A 191 1.30 -16.38 -21.39
N ARG A 192 1.55 -17.06 -20.26
CA ARG A 192 1.34 -18.50 -20.10
C ARG A 192 -0.14 -18.86 -20.26
N LEU A 193 -1.03 -18.11 -19.63
CA LEU A 193 -2.47 -18.31 -19.68
C LEU A 193 -3.05 -18.11 -21.09
N GLU A 194 -2.63 -17.04 -21.77
CA GLU A 194 -3.06 -16.75 -23.15
C GLU A 194 -2.64 -17.87 -24.12
N LYS A 195 -1.40 -18.35 -24.02
CA LYS A 195 -0.89 -19.46 -24.84
C LYS A 195 -1.56 -20.81 -24.56
N SER A 196 -2.15 -20.98 -23.36
CA SER A 196 -2.72 -22.25 -22.91
C SER A 196 -4.19 -22.49 -23.28
N GLY A 197 -4.89 -21.50 -23.87
CA GLY A 197 -6.31 -21.61 -24.23
C GLY A 197 -7.27 -21.65 -23.03
N VAL A 198 -6.78 -21.38 -21.82
CA VAL A 198 -7.54 -21.40 -20.55
C VAL A 198 -8.73 -20.44 -20.58
N VAL A 199 -8.55 -19.24 -21.14
CA VAL A 199 -9.63 -18.25 -21.26
C VAL A 199 -10.79 -18.81 -22.08
N SER A 200 -10.52 -19.43 -23.22
CA SER A 200 -11.54 -20.05 -24.08
C SER A 200 -12.26 -21.19 -23.36
N ARG A 201 -11.54 -22.01 -22.59
CA ARG A 201 -12.12 -23.08 -21.78
C ARG A 201 -13.01 -22.55 -20.66
N LEU A 202 -12.62 -21.47 -20.00
CA LEU A 202 -13.42 -20.80 -18.97
C LEU A 202 -14.68 -20.15 -19.54
N VAL A 203 -14.58 -19.52 -20.71
CA VAL A 203 -15.75 -18.97 -21.42
C VAL A 203 -16.72 -20.09 -21.85
N ALA A 204 -16.20 -21.25 -22.25
CA ALA A 204 -17.04 -22.43 -22.51
C ALA A 204 -17.65 -23.01 -21.22
N LEU A 205 -16.95 -22.93 -20.09
CA LEU A 205 -17.45 -23.33 -18.78
C LEU A 205 -18.57 -22.40 -18.30
N PHE A 206 -18.39 -21.09 -18.50
CA PHE A 206 -19.40 -20.07 -18.28
C PHE A 206 -20.69 -20.38 -19.04
N GLY A 207 -20.58 -20.70 -20.34
CA GLY A 207 -21.76 -21.08 -21.13
C GLY A 207 -22.52 -22.30 -20.59
N ARG A 208 -21.85 -23.20 -19.84
CA ARG A 208 -22.47 -24.38 -19.21
C ARG A 208 -23.18 -24.09 -17.89
N TYR A 209 -22.76 -23.07 -17.15
CA TYR A 209 -23.29 -22.71 -15.82
C TYR A 209 -23.75 -21.24 -15.77
N LYS A 210 -24.38 -20.81 -16.85
CA LYS A 210 -24.73 -19.43 -17.18
C LYS A 210 -25.61 -18.72 -16.14
N ASP A 211 -26.64 -19.40 -15.60
CA ASP A 211 -27.62 -18.81 -14.67
C ASP A 211 -26.99 -18.39 -13.33
N GLU A 212 -25.94 -19.10 -12.91
CA GLU A 212 -25.20 -18.85 -11.68
C GLU A 212 -24.12 -17.76 -11.87
N PHE A 213 -23.61 -17.62 -13.09
CA PHE A 213 -22.55 -16.67 -13.39
C PHE A 213 -23.09 -15.27 -13.66
N ALA A 214 -24.14 -15.12 -14.47
CA ALA A 214 -24.52 -13.81 -14.95
C ALA A 214 -25.41 -13.02 -13.95
N SER A 215 -26.01 -13.70 -12.97
CA SER A 215 -26.56 -13.05 -11.75
C SER A 215 -25.49 -12.40 -10.86
N LEU A 216 -24.24 -12.90 -10.88
CA LEU A 216 -23.15 -12.43 -10.01
C LEU A 216 -22.10 -11.57 -10.73
N TRP A 217 -21.86 -11.81 -12.03
CA TRP A 217 -20.86 -11.09 -12.83
C TRP A 217 -21.28 -9.66 -13.18
N PHE A 218 -22.57 -9.47 -13.44
CA PHE A 218 -23.14 -8.18 -13.84
C PHE A 218 -23.92 -7.47 -12.72
N SER A 219 -24.19 -8.14 -11.61
CA SER A 219 -24.48 -7.42 -10.37
C SER A 219 -23.19 -6.79 -9.87
N ARG A 220 -23.28 -5.65 -9.17
CA ARG A 220 -22.20 -4.72 -8.79
C ARG A 220 -21.11 -5.33 -7.87
N THR A 221 -20.49 -6.45 -8.24
CA THR A 221 -19.75 -7.28 -7.30
C THR A 221 -18.23 -7.10 -7.43
N SER A 222 -17.55 -7.09 -6.28
CA SER A 222 -16.09 -6.96 -6.13
C SER A 222 -15.33 -8.10 -6.81
N TYR A 223 -14.01 -7.94 -7.03
CA TYR A 223 -13.13 -9.05 -7.45
C TYR A 223 -13.35 -10.30 -6.59
N SER A 224 -13.44 -10.15 -5.28
CA SER A 224 -13.66 -11.25 -4.33
C SER A 224 -14.98 -11.99 -4.56
N ALA A 225 -16.02 -11.32 -5.07
CA ALA A 225 -17.26 -11.97 -5.47
C ALA A 225 -17.13 -12.70 -6.82
N ARG A 226 -16.51 -12.08 -7.83
CA ARG A 226 -16.25 -12.74 -9.13
C ARG A 226 -15.33 -13.95 -8.99
N ALA A 227 -14.30 -13.84 -8.15
CA ALA A 227 -13.40 -14.93 -7.80
C ALA A 227 -14.12 -16.08 -7.08
N ARG A 228 -15.08 -15.77 -6.19
CA ARG A 228 -15.94 -16.80 -5.57
C ARG A 228 -16.81 -17.52 -6.60
N VAL A 229 -17.38 -16.81 -7.57
CA VAL A 229 -18.15 -17.43 -8.67
C VAL A 229 -17.28 -18.38 -9.47
N VAL A 230 -16.14 -17.91 -9.96
CA VAL A 230 -15.26 -18.75 -10.78
C VAL A 230 -14.71 -19.94 -9.98
N ARG A 231 -14.41 -19.78 -8.69
CA ARG A 231 -14.08 -20.91 -7.79
C ARG A 231 -15.20 -21.94 -7.72
N ARG A 232 -16.45 -21.50 -7.49
CA ARG A 232 -17.61 -22.40 -7.44
C ARG A 232 -17.80 -23.14 -8.76
N LEU A 233 -17.64 -22.45 -9.89
CA LEU A 233 -17.74 -23.06 -11.22
C LEU A 233 -16.64 -24.08 -11.48
N LEU A 234 -15.39 -23.76 -11.14
CA LEU A 234 -14.25 -24.68 -11.26
C LEU A 234 -14.44 -25.93 -10.39
N ALA A 235 -14.91 -25.74 -9.15
CA ALA A 235 -15.21 -26.85 -8.24
C ALA A 235 -16.33 -27.74 -8.81
N ARG A 236 -17.38 -27.14 -9.38
CA ARG A 236 -18.52 -27.85 -9.97
C ARG A 236 -18.17 -28.59 -11.27
N ALA A 237 -17.33 -27.98 -12.10
CA ALA A 237 -16.84 -28.58 -13.33
C ALA A 237 -15.92 -29.79 -13.12
N ARG A 238 -15.36 -29.94 -11.90
CA ARG A 238 -14.39 -31.00 -11.52
C ARG A 238 -13.17 -31.07 -12.45
N ASP A 239 -12.86 -29.98 -13.14
CA ASP A 239 -11.75 -29.91 -14.10
C ASP A 239 -10.45 -29.53 -13.38
N LYS A 240 -9.80 -30.53 -12.76
CA LYS A 240 -8.58 -30.32 -11.96
C LYS A 240 -7.46 -29.65 -12.75
N ALA A 241 -7.37 -29.92 -14.06
CA ALA A 241 -6.38 -29.30 -14.93
C ALA A 241 -6.66 -27.81 -15.13
N LEU A 242 -7.92 -27.43 -15.38
CA LEU A 242 -8.32 -26.03 -15.50
C LEU A 242 -8.19 -25.30 -14.16
N SER A 243 -8.60 -25.91 -13.05
CA SER A 243 -8.46 -25.32 -11.71
C SER A 243 -7.00 -25.02 -11.38
N LYS A 244 -6.08 -25.95 -11.65
CA LYS A 244 -4.64 -25.75 -11.44
C LYS A 244 -4.06 -24.64 -12.33
N GLN A 245 -4.67 -24.40 -13.50
CA GLN A 245 -4.23 -23.37 -14.42
C GLN A 245 -4.81 -21.98 -14.08
N VAL A 246 -5.95 -21.91 -13.41
CA VAL A 246 -6.71 -20.67 -13.17
C VAL A 246 -6.54 -20.11 -11.76
N LEU A 247 -6.29 -21.01 -10.79
CA LEU A 247 -6.12 -20.63 -9.40
C LEU A 247 -4.64 -20.35 -9.09
N LEU A 248 -4.41 -19.25 -8.39
CA LEU A 248 -3.13 -18.93 -7.76
C LEU A 248 -2.80 -19.98 -6.68
N PRO A 249 -1.53 -20.07 -6.21
CA PRO A 249 -1.17 -20.92 -5.08
C PRO A 249 -2.00 -20.65 -3.81
N SER A 250 -2.50 -19.43 -3.62
CA SER A 250 -3.43 -19.04 -2.55
C SER A 250 -4.81 -19.70 -2.66
N GLY A 251 -5.13 -20.30 -3.81
CA GLY A 251 -6.46 -20.82 -4.13
C GLY A 251 -7.42 -19.77 -4.69
N ASP A 252 -7.01 -18.52 -4.89
CA ASP A 252 -7.82 -17.48 -5.53
C ASP A 252 -7.73 -17.52 -7.05
N VAL A 253 -8.76 -17.00 -7.71
CA VAL A 253 -8.80 -16.92 -9.18
C VAL A 253 -7.92 -15.77 -9.62
N ALA A 254 -6.93 -16.03 -10.46
CA ALA A 254 -6.04 -14.97 -10.94
C ALA A 254 -6.85 -13.75 -11.43
N PRO A 255 -6.60 -12.52 -10.90
CA PRO A 255 -7.35 -11.30 -11.26
C PRO A 255 -7.43 -11.06 -12.75
N LEU A 256 -6.34 -11.38 -13.44
CA LEU A 256 -6.26 -11.33 -14.88
C LEU A 256 -7.24 -12.27 -15.58
N VAL A 257 -7.39 -13.50 -15.09
CA VAL A 257 -8.32 -14.47 -15.67
C VAL A 257 -9.72 -13.88 -15.61
N LEU A 258 -10.08 -13.26 -14.48
CA LEU A 258 -11.36 -12.57 -14.34
C LEU A 258 -11.48 -11.34 -15.25
N ALA A 259 -10.44 -10.52 -15.34
CA ALA A 259 -10.41 -9.34 -16.20
C ALA A 259 -10.55 -9.73 -17.69
N ARG A 260 -9.74 -10.68 -18.14
CA ARG A 260 -9.76 -11.20 -19.51
C ARG A 260 -11.06 -11.93 -19.85
N MET A 261 -11.63 -12.68 -18.90
CA MET A 261 -12.98 -13.23 -19.05
C MET A 261 -14.02 -12.10 -19.18
N ALA A 262 -13.90 -11.02 -18.42
CA ALA A 262 -14.82 -9.88 -18.50
C ALA A 262 -14.78 -9.27 -19.89
N MET A 263 -13.57 -9.04 -20.42
CA MET A 263 -13.37 -8.51 -21.76
C MET A 263 -13.96 -9.43 -22.83
N GLU A 264 -13.74 -10.73 -22.75
CA GLU A 264 -14.21 -11.67 -23.78
C GLU A 264 -15.74 -11.79 -23.75
N ILE A 265 -16.35 -11.71 -22.57
CA ILE A 265 -17.81 -11.66 -22.41
C ILE A 265 -18.37 -10.33 -22.92
N ASP A 266 -17.76 -9.20 -22.55
CA ASP A 266 -18.15 -7.85 -23.01
C ASP A 266 -17.97 -7.70 -24.53
N ARG A 267 -16.88 -8.22 -25.09
CA ARG A 267 -16.62 -8.26 -26.54
C ARG A 267 -17.69 -9.05 -27.27
N ARG A 268 -18.03 -10.27 -26.82
CA ARG A 268 -19.11 -11.06 -27.42
C ARG A 268 -20.46 -10.37 -27.30
N ALA A 269 -20.76 -9.77 -26.15
CA ALA A 269 -21.99 -9.00 -25.97
C ALA A 269 -22.06 -7.77 -26.89
N ARG A 270 -20.94 -7.04 -27.06
CA ARG A 270 -20.83 -5.92 -28.01
C ARG A 270 -20.97 -6.36 -29.46
N ASP A 271 -20.28 -7.41 -29.88
CA ASP A 271 -20.32 -7.89 -31.27
C ASP A 271 -21.77 -8.24 -31.67
N LEU A 272 -22.59 -8.70 -30.72
CA LEU A 272 -24.00 -9.06 -30.95
C LEU A 272 -24.97 -7.88 -30.81
N LEU A 273 -24.72 -6.95 -29.89
CA LEU A 273 -25.51 -5.71 -29.77
C LEU A 273 -25.21 -4.69 -30.88
N ALA A 274 -23.95 -4.60 -31.33
CA ALA A 274 -23.54 -3.77 -32.47
C ALA A 274 -24.11 -4.28 -33.79
N TYR A 275 -24.46 -5.57 -33.88
CA TYR A 275 -25.11 -6.15 -35.05
C TYR A 275 -26.59 -5.73 -35.20
N GLN A 276 -27.23 -5.20 -34.15
CA GLN A 276 -28.68 -4.90 -34.19
C GLN A 276 -29.13 -3.55 -33.61
N VAL A 277 -28.38 -2.87 -32.73
CA VAL A 277 -28.99 -1.79 -31.90
C VAL A 277 -28.27 -0.44 -31.84
N ALA A 278 -26.97 -0.28 -32.09
CA ALA A 278 -26.35 1.02 -31.77
C ALA A 278 -25.10 1.40 -32.57
N SER A 279 -25.29 2.38 -33.44
CA SER A 279 -24.24 3.29 -33.89
C SER A 279 -23.99 4.43 -32.89
N SER A 280 -24.88 4.61 -31.90
CA SER A 280 -24.79 5.72 -30.92
C SER A 280 -25.46 5.43 -29.56
N PRO A 281 -25.08 6.17 -28.49
CA PRO A 281 -25.81 6.18 -27.20
C PRO A 281 -27.30 6.48 -27.32
N ALA A 282 -27.70 7.23 -28.34
CA ALA A 282 -29.08 7.63 -28.56
C ALA A 282 -29.97 6.49 -29.05
N GLU A 283 -29.49 5.70 -30.00
CA GLU A 283 -30.19 4.51 -30.51
C GLU A 283 -30.30 3.44 -29.42
N PHE A 284 -29.23 3.23 -28.66
CA PHE A 284 -29.24 2.26 -27.56
C PHE A 284 -30.26 2.63 -26.46
N ALA A 285 -30.31 3.90 -26.04
CA ALA A 285 -31.24 4.35 -25.01
C ALA A 285 -32.70 4.36 -25.52
N ARG A 286 -32.95 4.76 -26.76
CA ARG A 286 -34.28 4.62 -27.40
C ARG A 286 -34.69 3.15 -27.48
N TYR A 287 -33.80 2.28 -27.92
CA TYR A 287 -34.08 0.84 -27.95
C TYR A 287 -34.40 0.28 -26.55
N TYR A 288 -33.66 0.69 -25.51
CA TYR A 288 -33.89 0.24 -24.14
C TYR A 288 -35.17 0.82 -23.51
N ASN A 289 -35.64 1.99 -23.94
CA ASN A 289 -36.77 2.68 -23.31
C ASN A 289 -38.07 2.66 -24.13
N THR A 290 -38.03 2.44 -25.45
CA THR A 290 -39.13 2.85 -26.34
C THR A 290 -39.94 1.69 -26.96
N PHE A 291 -39.47 0.43 -26.95
CA PHE A 291 -40.22 -0.68 -27.56
C PHE A 291 -40.24 -1.94 -26.67
N PRO A 292 -41.39 -2.30 -26.06
CA PRO A 292 -41.59 -3.60 -25.41
C PRO A 292 -41.69 -4.77 -26.40
N GLU A 293 -42.23 -4.54 -27.60
CA GLU A 293 -42.55 -5.59 -28.57
C GLU A 293 -41.33 -6.05 -29.40
N ASP A 294 -40.50 -5.12 -29.90
CA ASP A 294 -39.23 -5.45 -30.57
C ASP A 294 -38.16 -5.98 -29.60
N ARG A 295 -38.21 -5.55 -28.33
CA ARG A 295 -37.39 -6.11 -27.25
C ARG A 295 -37.58 -7.61 -27.15
N ARG A 296 -38.83 -8.07 -27.19
CA ARG A 296 -39.15 -9.49 -26.97
C ARG A 296 -38.60 -10.37 -28.09
N ALA A 297 -38.72 -9.96 -29.35
CA ALA A 297 -38.22 -10.72 -30.50
C ALA A 297 -36.69 -10.75 -30.58
N VAL A 298 -36.04 -9.62 -30.26
CA VAL A 298 -34.57 -9.51 -30.21
C VAL A 298 -34.01 -10.18 -28.96
N ASP A 299 -34.64 -10.03 -27.79
CA ASP A 299 -34.30 -10.76 -26.57
C ASP A 299 -34.52 -12.26 -26.79
N GLU A 300 -35.58 -12.72 -27.44
CA GLU A 300 -35.79 -14.14 -27.79
C GLU A 300 -34.74 -14.67 -28.78
N ARG A 301 -34.20 -13.83 -29.65
CA ARG A 301 -33.12 -14.19 -30.58
C ARG A 301 -31.74 -14.15 -29.91
N LEU A 302 -31.45 -13.15 -29.09
CA LEU A 302 -30.25 -13.07 -28.25
C LEU A 302 -30.26 -14.17 -27.18
N MET A 303 -31.40 -14.49 -26.59
CA MET A 303 -31.61 -15.66 -25.72
C MET A 303 -31.36 -16.97 -26.47
N ARG A 304 -31.61 -17.04 -27.78
CA ARG A 304 -31.29 -18.20 -28.61
C ARG A 304 -29.81 -18.28 -29.01
N GLU A 305 -29.22 -17.16 -29.43
CA GLU A 305 -27.85 -17.08 -29.96
C GLU A 305 -26.77 -17.00 -28.84
N LEU A 306 -27.04 -16.27 -27.75
CA LEU A 306 -26.16 -16.11 -26.57
C LEU A 306 -26.53 -16.98 -25.38
N ARG A 307 -27.76 -17.52 -25.33
CA ARG A 307 -28.28 -18.30 -24.20
C ARG A 307 -28.40 -17.53 -22.87
N PHE A 308 -28.26 -16.20 -22.85
CA PHE A 308 -28.53 -15.38 -21.65
C PHE A 308 -30.02 -15.30 -21.32
N ASN A 309 -30.37 -15.12 -20.04
CA ASN A 309 -31.72 -14.73 -19.65
C ASN A 309 -31.95 -13.21 -19.79
N GLU A 310 -33.21 -12.79 -19.70
CA GLU A 310 -33.62 -11.39 -19.93
C GLU A 310 -32.94 -10.40 -18.96
N ALA A 311 -32.73 -10.79 -17.70
CA ALA A 311 -32.06 -9.95 -16.71
C ALA A 311 -30.56 -9.78 -17.02
N GLU A 312 -29.92 -10.83 -17.54
CA GLU A 312 -28.51 -10.84 -17.91
C GLU A 312 -28.23 -10.00 -19.15
N LEU A 313 -29.11 -10.08 -20.16
CA LEU A 313 -29.07 -9.22 -21.34
C LEU A 313 -29.23 -7.75 -20.97
N ARG A 314 -30.21 -7.41 -20.12
CA ARG A 314 -30.38 -6.04 -19.63
C ARG A 314 -29.15 -5.52 -18.90
N ASN A 315 -28.50 -6.35 -18.09
CA ASN A 315 -27.30 -5.93 -17.36
C ASN A 315 -26.06 -5.81 -18.26
N ALA A 316 -25.86 -6.71 -19.22
CA ALA A 316 -24.78 -6.62 -20.21
C ALA A 316 -24.94 -5.37 -21.09
N ALA A 317 -26.15 -5.13 -21.57
CA ALA A 317 -26.50 -3.97 -22.38
C ALA A 317 -26.29 -2.66 -21.57
N ARG A 318 -26.70 -2.63 -20.30
CA ARG A 318 -26.40 -1.51 -19.38
C ARG A 318 -24.90 -1.28 -19.21
N GLY A 319 -24.09 -2.34 -19.07
CA GLY A 319 -22.63 -2.24 -18.96
C GLY A 319 -21.97 -1.69 -20.23
N ILE A 320 -22.46 -2.08 -21.41
CA ILE A 320 -21.98 -1.56 -22.70
C ILE A 320 -22.32 -0.08 -22.86
N PHE A 321 -23.54 0.32 -22.51
CA PHE A 321 -23.97 1.71 -22.51
C PHE A 321 -23.12 2.58 -21.58
N GLN A 322 -22.85 2.10 -20.36
CA GLN A 322 -21.96 2.76 -19.40
C GLN A 322 -20.54 2.92 -19.94
N ASN A 323 -19.97 1.86 -20.53
CA ASN A 323 -18.65 1.90 -21.17
C ASN A 323 -18.58 2.90 -22.34
N MET A 324 -19.66 3.02 -23.12
CA MET A 324 -19.73 3.93 -24.26
C MET A 324 -19.82 5.40 -23.80
N ILE A 325 -20.72 5.70 -22.86
CA ILE A 325 -20.82 7.04 -22.25
C ILE A 325 -19.48 7.44 -21.63
N PHE A 326 -18.86 6.52 -20.88
CA PHE A 326 -17.56 6.74 -20.28
C PHE A 326 -16.50 7.12 -21.33
N ARG A 327 -16.43 6.41 -22.47
CA ARG A 327 -15.49 6.74 -23.55
C ARG A 327 -15.69 8.14 -24.11
N GLU A 328 -16.93 8.55 -24.32
CA GLU A 328 -17.24 9.89 -24.85
C GLU A 328 -16.93 11.00 -23.83
N ILE A 329 -17.30 10.81 -22.57
CA ILE A 329 -16.98 11.74 -21.47
C ILE A 329 -15.46 11.89 -21.32
N VAL A 330 -14.72 10.78 -21.34
CA VAL A 330 -13.26 10.78 -21.27
C VAL A 330 -12.65 11.56 -22.44
N ALA A 331 -13.13 11.32 -23.66
CA ALA A 331 -12.64 12.05 -24.83
C ALA A 331 -12.94 13.56 -24.74
N ALA A 332 -14.12 13.92 -24.25
CA ALA A 332 -14.50 15.31 -24.00
C ALA A 332 -13.62 15.95 -22.93
N TRP A 333 -13.30 15.21 -21.85
CA TRP A 333 -12.49 15.70 -20.75
C TRP A 333 -11.02 15.82 -21.10
N GLU A 334 -10.44 14.85 -21.81
CA GLU A 334 -9.07 14.98 -22.35
C GLU A 334 -8.96 16.20 -23.28
N LYS A 335 -9.98 16.42 -24.12
CA LYS A 335 -10.04 17.59 -25.00
C LYS A 335 -10.14 18.89 -24.19
N ALA A 336 -11.00 18.93 -23.17
CA ALA A 336 -11.16 20.09 -22.30
C ALA A 336 -9.87 20.40 -21.54
N ARG A 337 -9.26 19.40 -20.89
CA ARG A 337 -8.03 19.54 -20.09
C ARG A 337 -6.78 19.92 -20.90
N ARG A 338 -6.74 19.56 -22.19
CA ARG A 338 -5.72 20.07 -23.14
C ARG A 338 -5.87 21.56 -23.43
N SER A 339 -7.09 22.08 -23.36
CA SER A 339 -7.41 23.47 -23.69
C SER A 339 -7.35 24.36 -22.44
N ASP A 340 -7.84 23.85 -21.31
CA ASP A 340 -7.85 24.48 -20.01
C ASP A 340 -7.49 23.43 -18.93
N PRO A 341 -6.27 23.49 -18.36
CA PRO A 341 -5.85 22.59 -17.29
C PRO A 341 -6.73 22.62 -16.04
N SER A 342 -7.50 23.69 -15.82
CA SER A 342 -8.40 23.87 -14.67
C SER A 342 -9.81 23.30 -14.87
N ALA A 343 -10.11 22.79 -16.08
CA ALA A 343 -11.41 22.23 -16.41
C ALA A 343 -11.79 21.05 -15.49
N ARG A 344 -12.87 21.22 -14.71
CA ARG A 344 -13.40 20.18 -13.81
C ARG A 344 -14.16 19.12 -14.61
N LEU A 345 -13.96 17.85 -14.28
CA LEU A 345 -14.66 16.73 -14.92
C LEU A 345 -16.17 16.85 -14.72
N THR A 346 -16.60 17.36 -13.57
CA THR A 346 -18.02 17.62 -13.28
C THR A 346 -18.65 18.57 -14.30
N ASP A 347 -17.94 19.62 -14.70
CA ASP A 347 -18.41 20.60 -15.68
C ASP A 347 -18.36 20.04 -17.11
N VAL A 348 -17.32 19.26 -17.43
CA VAL A 348 -17.24 18.56 -18.72
C VAL A 348 -18.33 17.51 -18.85
N CYS A 349 -18.59 16.73 -17.81
CA CYS A 349 -19.72 15.81 -17.74
C CYS A 349 -21.01 16.60 -17.96
N ARG A 350 -21.27 17.65 -17.17
CA ARG A 350 -22.49 18.48 -17.28
C ARG A 350 -22.67 19.03 -18.69
N SER A 351 -21.60 19.56 -19.29
CA SER A 351 -21.59 20.11 -20.64
C SER A 351 -21.75 19.04 -21.71
N TRP A 352 -21.08 17.90 -21.60
CA TRP A 352 -21.22 16.78 -22.53
C TRP A 352 -22.63 16.20 -22.47
N PHE A 353 -23.22 16.04 -21.28
CA PHE A 353 -24.60 15.61 -21.10
C PHE A 353 -25.56 16.64 -21.71
N ARG A 354 -25.40 17.92 -21.37
CA ARG A 354 -26.21 19.02 -21.91
C ARG A 354 -26.08 19.14 -23.43
N ASN A 355 -24.93 18.85 -24.03
CA ASN A 355 -24.72 19.02 -25.47
C ASN A 355 -24.98 17.76 -26.30
N SER A 356 -24.77 16.57 -25.73
CA SER A 356 -24.79 15.30 -26.47
C SER A 356 -26.07 14.49 -26.22
N LEU A 357 -26.65 14.57 -25.01
CA LEU A 357 -27.95 13.98 -24.72
C LEU A 357 -29.09 14.93 -25.09
N SER A 358 -29.12 16.18 -24.61
CA SER A 358 -30.28 17.06 -24.91
C SER A 358 -30.59 17.18 -26.41
N ARG A 359 -29.59 17.48 -27.24
CA ARG A 359 -29.71 17.64 -28.71
C ARG A 359 -30.14 16.38 -29.47
N ARG A 360 -30.08 15.19 -28.86
CA ARG A 360 -30.44 13.91 -29.50
C ARG A 360 -31.74 13.32 -28.95
N PHE A 361 -32.30 13.92 -27.90
CA PHE A 361 -33.46 13.44 -27.14
C PHE A 361 -34.51 14.54 -26.94
N ASP A 362 -34.74 15.38 -27.95
CA ASP A 362 -35.65 16.55 -27.95
C ASP A 362 -37.10 16.30 -27.44
N ASN A 363 -37.51 15.05 -27.17
CA ASN A 363 -38.89 14.68 -26.78
C ASN A 363 -39.01 13.89 -25.47
N ILE A 364 -37.98 13.81 -24.62
CA ILE A 364 -38.10 13.13 -23.32
C ILE A 364 -37.78 14.14 -22.21
N VAL A 365 -38.84 14.66 -21.58
CA VAL A 365 -38.76 15.36 -20.29
C VAL A 365 -38.49 14.29 -19.23
N PHE A 366 -37.31 14.34 -18.61
CA PHE A 366 -36.97 13.47 -17.49
C PHE A 366 -37.52 14.10 -16.21
N GLU A 367 -38.73 13.71 -15.81
CA GLU A 367 -39.17 13.88 -14.43
C GLU A 367 -38.39 12.90 -13.54
N ASP A 368 -37.98 13.40 -12.37
CA ASP A 368 -37.21 12.74 -11.30
C ASP A 368 -35.68 12.68 -11.42
N ASP A 369 -35.05 13.40 -10.47
CA ASP A 369 -33.64 13.36 -10.06
C ASP A 369 -33.11 11.96 -9.66
N ASP A 370 -33.95 10.91 -9.70
CA ASP A 370 -33.56 9.54 -9.37
C ASP A 370 -32.90 8.79 -10.56
N ILE A 371 -33.03 9.30 -11.80
CA ILE A 371 -32.28 8.79 -12.97
C ILE A 371 -30.83 9.27 -12.95
N PHE A 372 -30.49 10.34 -12.23
CA PHE A 372 -29.09 10.74 -12.03
C PHE A 372 -28.43 10.03 -10.85
N SER A 373 -29.18 9.39 -9.94
CA SER A 373 -28.63 8.70 -8.77
C SER A 373 -28.30 7.21 -9.05
N ARG A 374 -29.12 6.48 -9.83
CA ARG A 374 -29.00 5.01 -9.96
C ARG A 374 -28.12 4.47 -11.11
N PRO A 375 -28.10 5.04 -12.33
CA PRO A 375 -27.20 4.68 -13.42
C PRO A 375 -25.79 5.27 -13.29
N PHE A 376 -25.64 6.33 -12.48
CA PHE A 376 -24.37 7.03 -12.30
C PHE A 376 -23.44 6.36 -11.31
N ALA A 377 -23.91 5.65 -10.27
CA ALA A 377 -22.98 5.02 -9.32
C ALA A 377 -21.91 4.11 -9.99
N PRO A 378 -22.23 3.32 -11.03
CA PRO A 378 -21.20 2.60 -11.81
C PRO A 378 -20.34 3.50 -12.71
N ALA A 379 -20.93 4.53 -13.35
CA ALA A 379 -20.18 5.46 -14.22
C ALA A 379 -19.25 6.38 -13.42
N GLU A 380 -19.72 6.93 -12.30
CA GLU A 380 -18.94 7.68 -11.31
C GLU A 380 -17.81 6.84 -10.76
N ARG A 381 -18.06 5.56 -10.41
CA ARG A 381 -16.99 4.64 -10.01
C ARG A 381 -15.95 4.46 -11.12
N MET A 382 -16.38 4.20 -12.35
CA MET A 382 -15.47 4.08 -13.49
C MET A 382 -14.69 5.37 -13.76
N LEU A 383 -15.32 6.53 -13.59
CA LEU A 383 -14.68 7.85 -13.71
C LEU A 383 -13.67 8.09 -12.58
N ARG A 384 -13.97 7.70 -11.34
CA ARG A 384 -13.01 7.74 -10.22
C ARG A 384 -11.81 6.84 -10.48
N GLU A 385 -12.05 5.59 -10.88
CA GLU A 385 -10.98 4.65 -11.27
C GLU A 385 -10.17 5.18 -12.45
N TYR A 386 -10.79 5.93 -13.36
CA TYR A 386 -10.11 6.55 -14.49
C TYR A 386 -9.26 7.75 -14.09
N LEU A 387 -9.81 8.71 -13.33
CA LEU A 387 -9.06 9.84 -12.84
C LEU A 387 -7.90 9.39 -11.95
N LEU A 388 -8.15 8.39 -11.10
CA LEU A 388 -7.09 7.72 -10.35
C LEU A 388 -6.02 7.20 -11.31
N PHE A 389 -6.39 6.42 -12.33
CA PHE A 389 -5.47 5.89 -13.33
C PHE A 389 -4.63 7.00 -13.97
N LEU A 390 -5.28 8.08 -14.41
CA LEU A 390 -4.60 9.20 -15.08
C LEU A 390 -3.73 10.06 -14.18
N GLY A 391 -4.04 10.13 -12.88
CA GLY A 391 -3.24 10.86 -11.91
C GLY A 391 -1.95 10.14 -11.52
N GLY A 392 -1.84 8.84 -11.81
CA GLY A 392 -0.60 8.09 -11.60
C GLY A 392 0.47 8.43 -12.64
N MET A 393 1.72 8.18 -12.31
CA MET A 393 2.86 8.42 -13.20
C MET A 393 3.03 7.28 -14.22
N GLU A 394 3.26 7.63 -15.48
CA GLU A 394 3.64 6.67 -16.53
C GLU A 394 5.15 6.34 -16.47
N ARG A 395 5.52 5.29 -15.73
CA ARG A 395 6.88 4.73 -15.74
C ARG A 395 6.90 3.22 -16.00
N PRO A 396 6.67 2.78 -17.25
CA PRO A 396 6.55 1.36 -17.58
C PRO A 396 7.79 0.54 -17.21
N ALA A 397 8.99 1.14 -17.23
CA ALA A 397 10.22 0.47 -16.81
C ALA A 397 10.22 0.12 -15.31
N LEU A 398 9.62 0.97 -14.47
CA LEU A 398 9.61 0.79 -13.01
C LEU A 398 8.46 -0.14 -12.56
N VAL A 399 7.33 -0.08 -13.25
CA VAL A 399 6.13 -0.90 -12.99
C VAL A 399 6.44 -2.38 -12.88
N SER A 400 7.42 -2.87 -13.65
CA SER A 400 7.73 -4.30 -13.72
C SER A 400 8.18 -4.91 -12.39
N ASP A 401 8.75 -4.07 -11.53
CA ASP A 401 9.42 -4.47 -10.31
C ASP A 401 8.61 -4.06 -9.06
N LEU A 402 7.76 -3.03 -9.15
CA LEU A 402 6.99 -2.52 -8.01
C LEU A 402 5.92 -3.50 -7.48
N PRO A 403 5.59 -3.40 -6.17
CA PRO A 403 4.35 -3.93 -5.61
C PRO A 403 3.14 -3.40 -6.39
N PHE A 404 2.14 -4.26 -6.58
CA PHE A 404 1.13 -4.03 -7.59
C PHE A 404 -0.29 -4.27 -7.08
N SER A 405 -1.24 -3.40 -7.43
CA SER A 405 -2.68 -3.59 -7.16
C SER A 405 -3.59 -3.53 -8.38
N TYR A 406 -4.64 -4.35 -8.36
CA TYR A 406 -5.70 -4.36 -9.37
C TYR A 406 -6.90 -3.53 -8.96
N ASP A 407 -7.11 -3.39 -7.67
CA ASP A 407 -8.26 -2.68 -7.13
C ASP A 407 -7.82 -1.52 -6.24
N ALA A 408 -8.72 -0.57 -6.14
CA ALA A 408 -8.51 0.64 -5.38
C ALA A 408 -9.85 1.12 -4.83
N ILE A 409 -9.78 1.74 -3.67
CA ILE A 409 -10.84 2.53 -3.05
C ILE A 409 -10.34 3.98 -3.11
N PRO A 410 -10.55 4.68 -4.23
CA PRO A 410 -10.24 6.10 -4.32
C PRO A 410 -11.25 6.93 -3.51
N PRO A 411 -10.87 8.16 -3.11
CA PRO A 411 -11.82 9.10 -2.54
C PRO A 411 -12.89 9.52 -3.58
N LEU A 412 -13.89 10.31 -3.17
CA LEU A 412 -14.88 10.83 -4.12
C LEU A 412 -14.19 11.65 -5.22
N LEU A 413 -14.90 11.80 -6.34
CA LEU A 413 -14.37 12.46 -7.53
C LEU A 413 -13.82 13.86 -7.22
N CYS A 414 -14.52 14.68 -6.43
CA CYS A 414 -14.06 16.03 -6.13
C CYS A 414 -12.76 16.06 -5.33
N TYR A 415 -12.49 15.06 -4.48
CA TYR A 415 -11.25 14.96 -3.71
C TYR A 415 -10.07 14.58 -4.61
N LEU A 416 -10.30 13.71 -5.59
CA LEU A 416 -9.29 13.40 -6.61
C LEU A 416 -8.96 14.61 -7.48
N GLU A 417 -9.93 15.49 -7.75
CA GLU A 417 -9.76 16.70 -8.55
C GLU A 417 -9.10 17.84 -7.77
N SER A 418 -9.40 17.99 -6.49
CA SER A 418 -8.82 19.01 -5.63
C SER A 418 -7.41 18.67 -5.17
N SER A 419 -7.05 17.39 -5.15
CA SER A 419 -5.69 16.97 -4.86
C SER A 419 -4.78 17.13 -6.08
N PRO A 420 -3.55 17.65 -5.92
CA PRO A 420 -2.61 17.77 -7.04
C PRO A 420 -2.33 16.46 -7.76
N ARG A 421 -2.34 15.35 -7.00
CA ARG A 421 -2.08 14.01 -7.51
C ARG A 421 -2.59 12.95 -6.54
N PRO A 422 -3.13 11.81 -7.05
CA PRO A 422 -3.51 10.70 -6.19
C PRO A 422 -2.31 10.09 -5.45
N THR A 423 -2.49 9.84 -4.15
CA THR A 423 -1.53 9.21 -3.24
C THR A 423 -2.15 7.97 -2.59
N TYR A 424 -1.39 7.23 -1.77
CA TYR A 424 -1.93 6.18 -0.89
C TYR A 424 -1.30 6.22 0.50
N ILE A 425 -1.96 5.57 1.47
CA ILE A 425 -1.57 5.56 2.90
C ILE A 425 -1.37 4.15 3.47
N GLN A 426 -1.65 3.11 2.70
CA GLN A 426 -1.68 1.75 3.24
C GLN A 426 -0.36 1.27 3.81
N ILE A 427 -0.50 0.53 4.91
CA ILE A 427 0.59 -0.09 5.64
C ILE A 427 0.53 -1.59 5.42
N ILE A 428 1.70 -2.17 5.12
CA ILE A 428 1.87 -3.60 4.97
C ILE A 428 2.83 -4.02 6.09
N PRO A 429 2.33 -4.60 7.19
CA PRO A 429 3.19 -5.10 8.26
C PRO A 429 4.02 -6.29 7.77
N ASP A 430 5.08 -6.61 8.51
CA ASP A 430 5.80 -7.86 8.34
C ASP A 430 4.90 -9.06 8.70
N GLU A 431 5.34 -10.28 8.42
CA GLU A 431 4.58 -11.50 8.72
C GLU A 431 4.25 -11.68 10.22
N ASP A 432 5.03 -11.05 11.09
CA ASP A 432 4.82 -11.03 12.53
C ASP A 432 3.85 -9.93 13.00
N GLY A 433 3.31 -9.14 12.07
CA GLY A 433 2.39 -8.04 12.35
C GLY A 433 3.07 -6.73 12.74
N VAL A 434 4.39 -6.71 12.90
CA VAL A 434 5.14 -5.50 13.26
C VAL A 434 5.45 -4.67 12.02
N VAL A 435 5.28 -3.36 12.13
CA VAL A 435 5.60 -2.42 11.05
C VAL A 435 7.04 -1.95 11.21
N ARG A 436 7.93 -2.40 10.31
CA ARG A 436 9.35 -1.97 10.29
C ARG A 436 9.71 -1.13 9.08
N HIS A 437 8.94 -1.27 8.02
CA HIS A 437 9.30 -0.76 6.72
C HIS A 437 8.11 -0.14 6.00
N TRP A 438 8.41 0.65 4.98
CA TRP A 438 7.42 1.23 4.12
C TRP A 438 7.74 1.12 2.65
N ILE A 439 6.70 1.20 1.84
CA ILE A 439 6.80 1.15 0.39
C ILE A 439 6.52 2.57 -0.08
N PRO A 440 7.50 3.32 -0.66
CA PRO A 440 7.28 4.71 -1.07
C PRO A 440 6.53 4.84 -2.40
N LEU A 441 6.54 3.79 -3.21
CA LEU A 441 5.98 3.76 -4.56
C LEU A 441 5.19 2.48 -4.76
N HIS A 442 4.01 2.61 -5.35
CA HIS A 442 3.12 1.49 -5.58
C HIS A 442 2.58 1.52 -7.02
N ALA A 443 2.51 0.37 -7.68
CA ALA A 443 1.96 0.26 -9.02
C ALA A 443 0.47 -0.12 -9.01
N TYR A 444 -0.31 0.49 -9.88
CA TYR A 444 -1.72 0.14 -10.06
C TYR A 444 -2.10 0.20 -11.54
N SER A 445 -2.77 -0.85 -12.03
CA SER A 445 -3.24 -0.94 -13.42
C SER A 445 -4.75 -0.74 -13.56
N GLY A 446 -5.49 -0.79 -12.46
CA GLY A 446 -6.94 -0.69 -12.45
C GLY A 446 -7.67 -1.82 -13.16
N ARG A 447 -9.00 -1.75 -13.10
CA ARG A 447 -9.93 -2.77 -13.62
C ARG A 447 -10.51 -2.42 -14.98
N ILE A 448 -10.23 -1.22 -15.49
CA ILE A 448 -10.85 -0.75 -16.72
C ILE A 448 -10.14 -1.44 -17.90
N PRO A 449 -10.88 -2.18 -18.75
CA PRO A 449 -10.31 -2.94 -19.87
C PRO A 449 -9.41 -2.17 -20.82
N ARG A 450 -9.58 -0.85 -20.88
CA ARG A 450 -8.78 0.06 -21.72
C ARG A 450 -7.36 0.29 -21.18
N PHE A 451 -7.13 0.05 -19.88
CA PHE A 451 -5.83 0.23 -19.20
C PHE A 451 -5.19 -1.11 -18.83
N GLU A 452 -5.82 -2.23 -19.17
CA GLU A 452 -5.21 -3.55 -18.99
C GLU A 452 -3.86 -3.62 -19.72
N GLY A 453 -2.81 -4.01 -18.99
CA GLY A 453 -1.44 -4.04 -19.50
C GLY A 453 -0.65 -2.73 -19.30
N ARG A 454 -1.28 -1.67 -18.79
CA ARG A 454 -0.65 -0.40 -18.46
C ARG A 454 -0.84 -0.13 -16.97
N ALA A 455 0.25 -0.16 -16.20
CA ALA A 455 0.21 0.28 -14.81
C ALA A 455 0.81 1.67 -14.66
N ARG A 456 0.32 2.38 -13.66
CA ARG A 456 0.80 3.69 -13.25
C ARG A 456 1.40 3.60 -11.86
N VAL A 457 2.34 4.48 -11.57
CA VAL A 457 3.04 4.52 -10.29
C VAL A 457 2.46 5.63 -9.42
N TYR A 458 2.19 5.30 -8.17
CA TYR A 458 1.59 6.18 -7.18
C TYR A 458 2.57 6.34 -6.02
N PRO A 459 2.79 7.57 -5.54
CA PRO A 459 3.58 7.79 -4.35
C PRO A 459 2.75 7.54 -3.09
N LEU A 460 3.44 7.05 -2.06
CA LEU A 460 2.96 7.16 -0.71
C LEU A 460 2.71 8.64 -0.36
N MET A 461 1.66 8.93 0.41
CA MET A 461 1.27 10.30 0.75
C MET A 461 2.41 11.09 1.40
N SER A 462 3.09 10.53 2.40
CA SER A 462 4.25 11.17 3.06
C SER A 462 5.40 11.42 2.09
N PHE A 463 5.65 10.51 1.14
CA PHE A 463 6.65 10.73 0.11
C PHE A 463 6.26 11.86 -0.83
N GLN A 464 4.98 11.96 -1.20
CA GLN A 464 4.49 13.05 -2.03
C GLN A 464 4.56 14.41 -1.32
N LEU A 465 4.20 14.48 -0.04
CA LEU A 465 4.32 15.69 0.78
C LEU A 465 5.75 16.22 0.83
N VAL A 466 6.74 15.32 1.00
CA VAL A 466 8.16 15.67 0.97
C VAL A 466 8.58 16.28 -0.37
N LEU A 467 8.16 15.67 -1.48
CA LEU A 467 8.50 16.17 -2.80
C LEU A 467 7.92 17.56 -3.06
N ASP A 468 6.68 17.77 -2.65
CA ASP A 468 5.99 19.04 -2.77
C ASP A 468 6.63 20.13 -1.90
N TYR A 469 7.03 19.77 -0.67
CA TYR A 469 7.79 20.65 0.22
C TYR A 469 9.11 21.12 -0.43
N LEU A 470 9.80 20.23 -1.12
CA LEU A 470 11.04 20.53 -1.85
C LEU A 470 10.83 21.19 -3.23
N GLY A 471 9.59 21.28 -3.71
CA GLY A 471 9.30 21.72 -5.08
C GLY A 471 9.82 20.77 -6.17
N VAL A 472 9.95 19.48 -5.85
CA VAL A 472 10.45 18.43 -6.75
C VAL A 472 9.28 17.67 -7.33
N ARG A 473 9.27 17.47 -8.65
CA ARG A 473 8.24 16.64 -9.28
C ARG A 473 8.59 15.18 -9.10
N LEU A 474 7.59 14.32 -8.91
CA LEU A 474 7.82 12.88 -8.78
C LEU A 474 8.53 12.33 -10.02
N GLU A 475 8.26 12.89 -11.20
CA GLU A 475 8.87 12.53 -12.49
C GLU A 475 10.38 12.76 -12.53
N ASP A 476 10.93 13.61 -11.66
CA ASP A 476 12.37 13.90 -11.59
C ASP A 476 13.10 12.91 -10.63
N VAL A 477 12.35 12.14 -9.85
CA VAL A 477 12.90 11.13 -8.92
C VAL A 477 13.48 9.95 -9.70
N ARG A 478 14.70 9.53 -9.35
CA ARG A 478 15.36 8.36 -9.96
C ARG A 478 15.22 7.16 -9.03
N VAL A 479 14.81 6.02 -9.58
CA VAL A 479 14.59 4.79 -8.81
C VAL A 479 15.48 3.70 -9.37
N ARG A 480 16.29 3.09 -8.50
CA ARG A 480 17.09 1.91 -8.78
C ARG A 480 16.56 0.77 -7.90
N PRO A 481 15.73 -0.14 -8.46
CA PRO A 481 15.17 -1.28 -7.74
C PRO A 481 16.26 -2.04 -6.96
N GLY A 482 15.97 -2.43 -5.71
CA GLY A 482 16.92 -3.16 -4.86
C GLY A 482 18.06 -2.32 -4.27
N HIS A 483 18.13 -1.03 -4.60
CA HIS A 483 19.26 -0.19 -4.22
C HIS A 483 18.80 1.10 -3.53
N SER A 484 18.18 2.02 -4.29
CA SER A 484 17.79 3.32 -3.75
C SER A 484 16.79 4.12 -4.59
N ILE A 485 16.05 5.01 -3.92
CA ILE A 485 15.38 6.16 -4.53
C ILE A 485 16.29 7.38 -4.34
N THR A 486 16.56 8.10 -5.43
CA THR A 486 17.31 9.35 -5.42
C THR A 486 16.37 10.51 -5.77
N VAL A 487 16.17 11.42 -4.83
CA VAL A 487 15.39 12.65 -5.01
C VAL A 487 16.36 13.80 -5.31
N PRO A 488 16.32 14.39 -6.51
CA PRO A 488 17.15 15.55 -6.82
C PRO A 488 16.67 16.76 -6.02
N VAL A 489 17.61 17.52 -5.44
CA VAL A 489 17.29 18.76 -4.73
C VAL A 489 17.86 19.93 -5.55
N PRO A 490 17.06 20.92 -5.93
CA PRO A 490 17.57 22.10 -6.62
C PRO A 490 18.65 22.81 -5.78
N GLY A 491 19.87 22.90 -6.30
CA GLY A 491 20.98 23.60 -5.63
C GLY A 491 21.60 22.89 -4.42
N GLY A 492 21.29 21.61 -4.19
CA GLY A 492 21.83 20.84 -3.07
C GLY A 492 22.11 19.37 -3.39
N GLU A 493 22.67 18.66 -2.41
CA GLU A 493 22.92 17.22 -2.53
C GLU A 493 21.62 16.43 -2.57
N PRO A 494 21.46 15.47 -3.50
CA PRO A 494 20.26 14.67 -3.57
C PRO A 494 20.04 13.85 -2.29
N TYR A 495 18.78 13.62 -1.94
CA TYR A 495 18.43 12.66 -0.91
C TYR A 495 18.46 11.25 -1.50
N VAL A 496 19.10 10.31 -0.79
CA VAL A 496 19.19 8.91 -1.19
C VAL A 496 18.50 8.06 -0.13
N ILE A 497 17.39 7.44 -0.52
CA ILE A 497 16.59 6.57 0.33
C ILE A 497 16.99 5.12 0.01
N PRO A 498 17.61 4.36 0.93
CA PRO A 498 17.93 2.95 0.70
C PRO A 498 16.64 2.12 0.61
N MET A 499 16.61 1.17 -0.32
CA MET A 499 15.49 0.22 -0.45
C MET A 499 15.99 -1.20 -0.65
N ASP A 500 15.15 -2.18 -0.34
CA ASP A 500 15.38 -3.56 -0.71
C ASP A 500 14.75 -3.92 -2.09
N ASP A 501 14.93 -5.17 -2.51
CA ASP A 501 14.41 -5.69 -3.79
C ASP A 501 12.88 -5.72 -3.86
N SER A 502 12.20 -5.60 -2.71
CA SER A 502 10.74 -5.50 -2.60
C SER A 502 10.25 -4.06 -2.49
N PHE A 503 11.12 -3.07 -2.76
CA PHE A 503 10.83 -1.64 -2.67
C PHE A 503 10.50 -1.16 -1.25
N ARG A 504 10.89 -1.95 -0.24
CA ARG A 504 10.69 -1.60 1.15
C ARG A 504 11.86 -0.75 1.63
N VAL A 505 11.54 0.29 2.38
CA VAL A 505 12.45 1.20 3.05
C VAL A 505 12.29 0.96 4.54
N ASN A 506 13.36 0.54 5.22
CA ASN A 506 13.30 0.33 6.67
C ASN A 506 13.33 1.68 7.39
N LEU A 507 12.35 1.89 8.25
CA LEU A 507 12.22 3.12 9.02
C LEU A 507 13.10 3.05 10.27
N ASN A 508 13.75 4.17 10.56
CA ASN A 508 14.41 4.41 11.83
C ASN A 508 13.44 5.17 12.72
N TRP A 509 12.80 4.46 13.64
CA TRP A 509 11.72 5.02 14.43
C TRP A 509 12.23 6.10 15.38
N VAL A 510 11.54 7.24 15.41
CA VAL A 510 11.77 8.31 16.40
C VAL A 510 11.54 7.72 17.79
N ASN A 511 12.47 8.00 18.70
CA ASN A 511 12.42 7.50 20.07
C ASN A 511 11.44 8.34 20.89
N GLY A 512 10.58 7.69 21.68
CA GLY A 512 9.71 8.36 22.65
C GLY A 512 8.23 7.99 22.47
N ASP A 513 7.38 8.58 23.30
CA ASP A 513 5.93 8.51 23.10
C ASP A 513 5.54 9.36 21.89
N PHE A 514 4.55 8.89 21.11
CA PHE A 514 4.09 9.59 19.91
C PHE A 514 3.68 11.04 20.20
N LEU A 515 2.91 11.26 21.27
CA LEU A 515 2.36 12.57 21.62
C LEU A 515 3.43 13.55 22.13
N GLU A 516 4.55 13.03 22.64
CA GLU A 516 5.69 13.83 23.11
C GLU A 516 6.71 14.08 21.98
N SER A 517 6.78 13.16 21.02
CA SER A 517 7.82 13.17 19.98
C SER A 517 7.46 13.98 18.74
N PHE A 518 6.21 14.43 18.61
CA PHE A 518 5.76 15.26 17.50
C PHE A 518 4.99 16.49 17.99
N SER A 519 4.82 17.49 17.12
CA SER A 519 3.97 18.64 17.43
C SER A 519 2.51 18.28 17.12
N HIS A 520 1.63 18.51 18.08
CA HIS A 520 0.22 18.14 18.04
C HIS A 520 -0.67 19.35 18.28
N ILE A 521 -1.78 19.45 17.52
CA ILE A 521 -2.85 20.41 17.74
C ILE A 521 -4.17 19.65 17.57
N SER A 522 -5.10 19.80 18.52
CA SER A 522 -6.39 19.13 18.41
C SER A 522 -7.20 19.70 17.25
N PHE A 523 -7.81 18.82 16.45
CA PHE A 523 -8.69 19.19 15.34
C PHE A 523 -9.85 20.07 15.82
N LEU A 524 -10.47 19.69 16.94
CA LEU A 524 -11.59 20.44 17.52
C LEU A 524 -11.17 21.80 18.06
N GLU A 525 -9.95 21.91 18.60
CA GLU A 525 -9.40 23.20 19.05
C GLU A 525 -9.28 24.18 17.88
N ILE A 526 -8.73 23.74 16.74
CA ILE A 526 -8.61 24.59 15.54
C ILE A 526 -10.00 25.02 15.08
N TYR A 527 -10.93 24.08 14.98
CA TYR A 527 -12.29 24.37 14.52
C TYR A 527 -12.99 25.43 15.39
N ASN A 528 -13.05 25.23 16.71
CA ASN A 528 -13.76 26.13 17.62
C ASN A 528 -13.12 27.52 17.69
N ASN A 529 -11.79 27.57 17.80
CA ASN A 529 -11.08 28.84 17.93
C ASN A 529 -11.09 29.64 16.63
N TYR A 530 -11.00 28.97 15.48
CA TYR A 530 -11.06 29.65 14.18
C TYR A 530 -12.46 30.19 13.87
N LEU A 531 -13.53 29.46 14.22
CA LEU A 531 -14.89 30.00 14.11
C LEU A 531 -15.10 31.22 15.00
N THR A 532 -14.62 31.15 16.26
CA THR A 532 -14.69 32.29 17.18
C THR A 532 -13.94 33.50 16.62
N TRP A 533 -12.76 33.27 16.06
CA TRP A 533 -11.95 34.30 15.41
C TRP A 533 -12.66 34.92 14.19
N LEU A 534 -13.28 34.09 13.33
CA LEU A 534 -14.06 34.58 12.17
C LEU A 534 -15.25 35.44 12.60
N GLU A 535 -15.92 35.09 13.70
CA GLU A 535 -17.03 35.88 14.23
C GLU A 535 -16.56 37.24 14.76
N GLN A 536 -15.44 37.26 15.48
CA GLN A 536 -14.82 38.49 16.00
C GLN A 536 -14.38 39.41 14.86
N GLU A 537 -13.67 38.85 13.86
CA GLU A 537 -13.21 39.58 12.68
C GLU A 537 -14.40 40.19 11.91
N ARG A 538 -15.49 39.41 11.73
CA ARG A 538 -16.72 39.89 11.08
C ARG A 538 -17.40 41.03 11.86
N ASN A 539 -17.34 41.00 13.18
CA ASN A 539 -17.92 42.02 14.04
C ASN A 539 -17.00 43.24 14.23
N GLY A 540 -15.77 43.19 13.69
CA GLY A 540 -14.76 44.23 13.89
C GLY A 540 -14.24 44.30 15.33
N GLU A 541 -14.35 43.19 16.07
CA GLU A 541 -13.88 43.07 17.46
C GLU A 541 -12.42 42.63 17.47
N THR A 542 -11.52 43.45 18.01
CA THR A 542 -10.16 43.01 18.34
C THR A 542 -10.18 42.26 19.67
N SER A 543 -9.96 40.94 19.64
CA SER A 543 -9.76 40.14 20.85
C SER A 543 -8.39 40.42 21.50
N GLU A 544 -8.26 40.14 22.80
CA GLU A 544 -6.95 39.95 23.41
C GLU A 544 -6.33 38.65 22.88
N GLY A 545 -5.38 38.78 21.96
CA GLY A 545 -4.69 37.67 21.29
C GLY A 545 -5.43 37.23 20.03
N ASP A 546 -4.77 37.35 18.88
CA ASP A 546 -5.24 36.88 17.59
C ASP A 546 -4.94 35.38 17.51
N TYR A 547 -5.95 34.52 17.61
CA TYR A 547 -5.75 33.06 17.54
C TYR A 547 -4.99 32.65 16.27
N LEU A 548 -5.34 33.24 15.12
CA LEU A 548 -4.73 32.90 13.84
C LEU A 548 -3.27 33.36 13.81
N ALA A 549 -2.98 34.62 14.17
CA ALA A 549 -1.62 35.16 14.10
C ALA A 549 -0.69 34.73 15.25
N ASP A 550 -1.22 34.58 16.46
CA ASP A 550 -0.41 34.37 17.67
C ASP A 550 -0.30 32.89 18.05
N ARG A 551 -1.23 32.03 17.63
CA ARG A 551 -1.22 30.59 17.97
C ARG A 551 -1.08 29.69 16.77
N LEU A 552 -2.00 29.77 15.81
CA LEU A 552 -2.06 28.80 14.71
C LEU A 552 -0.93 29.01 13.69
N ARG A 553 -0.70 30.25 13.25
CA ARG A 553 0.34 30.59 12.26
C ARG A 553 1.75 30.19 12.76
N PRO A 554 2.20 30.53 13.97
CA PRO A 554 3.51 30.07 14.47
C PRO A 554 3.62 28.55 14.54
N ALA A 555 2.50 27.86 14.78
CA ALA A 555 2.49 26.41 14.87
C ALA A 555 2.65 25.73 13.50
N VAL A 556 2.00 26.23 12.44
CA VAL A 556 1.90 25.51 11.13
C VAL A 556 2.55 26.21 9.94
N GLN A 557 2.94 27.48 10.05
CA GLN A 557 3.45 28.25 8.90
C GLN A 557 4.69 27.61 8.28
N GLY A 558 4.62 27.33 6.97
CA GLY A 558 5.71 26.72 6.23
C GLY A 558 5.96 25.25 6.58
N LYS A 559 5.07 24.59 7.35
CA LYS A 559 5.21 23.20 7.78
C LYS A 559 4.29 22.24 7.02
N ILE A 560 4.63 20.95 7.04
CA ILE A 560 3.77 19.87 6.56
C ILE A 560 2.79 19.51 7.68
N VAL A 561 1.50 19.49 7.36
CA VAL A 561 0.44 19.14 8.31
C VAL A 561 -0.12 17.76 7.97
N LEU A 562 -0.21 16.88 8.97
CA LEU A 562 -0.85 15.57 8.86
C LEU A 562 -2.14 15.57 9.67
N VAL A 563 -3.27 15.33 9.01
CA VAL A 563 -4.58 15.25 9.67
C VAL A 563 -4.97 13.78 9.79
N GLY A 564 -5.16 13.28 11.01
CA GLY A 564 -5.38 11.85 11.23
C GLY A 564 -6.12 11.55 12.53
N LEU A 565 -6.55 10.29 12.65
CA LEU A 565 -7.25 9.78 13.82
C LEU A 565 -6.25 9.26 14.85
N THR A 566 -6.18 9.88 16.01
CA THR A 566 -5.17 9.57 17.05
C THR A 566 -5.76 9.28 18.43
N ALA A 567 -7.09 9.34 18.56
CA ALA A 567 -7.82 8.91 19.75
C ALA A 567 -7.53 7.45 20.15
N THR A 568 -7.45 7.19 21.45
CA THR A 568 -7.02 5.90 22.03
C THR A 568 -8.01 4.76 21.78
N GLY A 569 -9.26 5.05 21.45
CA GLY A 569 -10.30 4.05 21.15
C GLY A 569 -10.33 3.54 19.71
N THR A 570 -9.39 3.96 18.86
CA THR A 570 -9.47 3.77 17.41
C THR A 570 -8.77 2.49 16.96
N HIS A 571 -9.06 2.04 15.73
CA HIS A 571 -8.56 0.76 15.22
C HIS A 571 -7.22 0.87 14.46
N ASP A 572 -6.67 2.08 14.29
CA ASP A 572 -5.48 2.30 13.46
C ASP A 572 -4.17 2.34 14.26
N TYR A 573 -3.99 1.31 15.07
CA TYR A 573 -2.77 1.06 15.83
C TYR A 573 -2.12 -0.24 15.38
N ASN A 574 -0.80 -0.21 15.18
CA ASN A 574 -0.01 -1.42 14.96
C ASN A 574 1.25 -1.40 15.83
N PRO A 575 1.83 -2.58 16.11
CA PRO A 575 3.12 -2.66 16.77
C PRO A 575 4.23 -2.18 15.84
N ILE A 576 5.20 -1.47 16.42
CA ILE A 576 6.47 -1.08 15.82
C ILE A 576 7.60 -1.62 16.71
N PRO A 577 8.88 -1.63 16.27
CA PRO A 577 9.99 -2.14 17.07
C PRO A 577 10.14 -1.53 18.47
N LEU A 578 9.68 -0.28 18.65
CA LEU A 578 9.82 0.48 19.90
C LEU A 578 8.56 0.48 20.78
N SER A 579 7.39 0.21 20.21
CA SER A 579 6.11 0.29 20.91
C SER A 579 5.14 -0.77 20.38
N PRO A 580 4.49 -1.56 21.26
CA PRO A 580 3.50 -2.55 20.85
C PRO A 580 2.21 -1.91 20.31
N ARG A 581 2.00 -0.62 20.57
CA ARG A 581 0.79 0.10 20.17
C ARG A 581 1.17 1.52 19.76
N TYR A 582 1.26 1.77 18.46
CA TYR A 582 1.64 3.06 17.90
C TYR A 582 0.59 3.55 16.88
N PRO A 583 0.16 4.82 16.91
CA PRO A 583 -0.76 5.38 15.91
C PRO A 583 -0.12 5.37 14.53
N MET A 584 -0.81 4.82 13.54
CA MET A 584 -0.23 4.61 12.21
C MET A 584 -0.01 5.90 11.40
N VAL A 585 -0.75 6.96 11.69
CA VAL A 585 -0.44 8.30 11.18
C VAL A 585 0.99 8.74 11.55
N GLY A 586 1.53 8.28 12.68
CA GLY A 586 2.91 8.54 13.10
C GLY A 586 3.95 7.92 12.16
N ALA A 587 3.61 6.86 11.42
CA ALA A 587 4.51 6.31 10.41
C ALA A 587 4.79 7.34 9.29
N HIS A 588 3.81 8.18 8.94
CA HIS A 588 3.97 9.27 7.97
C HIS A 588 5.04 10.26 8.41
N ALA A 589 4.97 10.73 9.66
CA ALA A 589 5.96 11.63 10.20
C ALA A 589 7.32 10.98 10.39
N ASN A 590 7.38 9.69 10.73
CA ASN A 590 8.65 8.96 10.81
C ASN A 590 9.35 8.92 9.44
N PHE A 591 8.64 8.60 8.36
CA PHE A 591 9.22 8.62 7.02
C PHE A 591 9.70 10.00 6.61
N ILE A 592 8.90 11.04 6.87
CA ILE A 592 9.27 12.43 6.58
C ILE A 592 10.53 12.82 7.37
N SER A 593 10.58 12.48 8.66
CA SER A 593 11.74 12.76 9.52
C SER A 593 12.98 12.00 9.05
N ASN A 594 12.86 10.70 8.73
CA ASN A 594 13.95 9.90 8.17
C ASN A 594 14.48 10.48 6.85
N PHE A 595 13.57 11.01 6.02
CA PHE A 595 13.94 11.66 4.76
C PHE A 595 14.79 12.91 5.00
N PHE A 596 14.30 13.86 5.80
CA PHE A 596 15.01 15.12 6.02
C PHE A 596 16.29 14.96 6.85
N THR A 597 16.31 14.03 7.80
CA THR A 597 17.49 13.71 8.61
C THR A 597 18.50 12.79 7.89
N ARG A 598 18.11 12.17 6.76
CA ARG A 598 18.91 11.16 6.03
C ARG A 598 19.23 9.90 6.84
N ARG A 599 18.39 9.54 7.83
CA ARG A 599 18.66 8.46 8.81
C ARG A 599 17.83 7.19 8.57
N PHE A 600 17.63 6.77 7.32
CA PHE A 600 16.97 5.47 7.04
C PHE A 600 17.84 4.27 7.43
N ILE A 601 17.22 3.19 7.89
CA ILE A 601 17.92 1.94 8.17
C ILE A 601 18.25 1.21 6.86
N ARG A 602 19.53 0.93 6.63
CA ARG A 602 20.03 0.18 5.48
C ARG A 602 20.29 -1.27 5.87
N LYS A 603 19.42 -2.18 5.45
CA LYS A 603 19.69 -3.63 5.52
C LYS A 603 20.75 -3.99 4.49
N VAL A 604 21.76 -4.76 4.87
CA VAL A 604 22.80 -5.19 3.94
C VAL A 604 22.23 -6.16 2.88
N SER A 605 22.85 -6.19 1.72
CA SER A 605 22.44 -7.08 0.63
C SER A 605 22.54 -8.55 1.07
N PRO A 606 21.64 -9.45 0.59
CA PRO A 606 21.69 -10.88 0.92
C PRO A 606 23.07 -11.53 0.70
N ASP A 607 23.78 -11.14 -0.36
CA ASP A 607 25.12 -11.65 -0.67
C ASP A 607 26.17 -11.23 0.37
N ALA A 608 26.08 -9.99 0.86
CA ALA A 608 26.97 -9.49 1.91
C ALA A 608 26.69 -10.20 3.24
N ASP A 609 25.42 -10.40 3.61
CA ASP A 609 25.04 -11.18 4.79
C ASP A 609 25.55 -12.63 4.69
N PHE A 610 25.43 -13.26 3.52
CA PHE A 610 25.98 -14.59 3.26
C PHE A 610 27.48 -14.60 3.50
N LEU A 611 28.23 -13.68 2.88
CA LEU A 611 29.69 -13.63 2.97
C LEU A 611 30.17 -13.35 4.39
N LEU A 612 29.50 -12.44 5.12
CA LEU A 612 29.81 -12.15 6.51
C LEU A 612 29.57 -13.37 7.40
N THR A 613 28.39 -13.98 7.31
CA THR A 613 28.04 -15.20 8.06
C THR A 613 29.02 -16.32 7.73
N PHE A 614 29.29 -16.55 6.44
CA PHE A 614 30.21 -17.58 5.97
C PHE A 614 31.62 -17.37 6.55
N SER A 615 32.13 -16.14 6.47
CA SER A 615 33.47 -15.79 6.92
C SER A 615 33.63 -15.97 8.43
N VAL A 616 32.66 -15.49 9.22
CA VAL A 616 32.70 -15.62 10.69
C VAL A 616 32.65 -17.09 11.12
N LEU A 617 31.75 -17.88 10.53
CA LEU A 617 31.61 -19.30 10.88
C LEU A 617 32.82 -20.14 10.45
N LEU A 618 33.36 -19.87 9.26
CA LEU A 618 34.57 -20.54 8.78
C LEU A 618 35.78 -20.17 9.65
N PHE A 619 35.97 -18.89 9.94
CA PHE A 619 37.05 -18.41 10.81
C PHE A 619 36.97 -19.05 12.20
N LEU A 620 35.78 -19.06 12.81
CA LEU A 620 35.56 -19.71 14.10
C LEU A 620 35.97 -21.19 14.05
N CYS A 621 35.50 -21.94 13.06
CA CYS A 621 35.80 -23.37 12.95
C CYS A 621 37.27 -23.66 12.65
N LEU A 622 37.97 -22.81 11.91
CA LEU A 622 39.39 -23.01 11.60
C LEU A 622 40.31 -22.77 12.82
N VAL A 623 39.92 -21.87 13.74
CA VAL A 623 40.76 -21.51 14.90
C VAL A 623 40.55 -22.44 16.09
N LEU A 624 39.32 -22.90 16.37
CA LEU A 624 39.02 -23.75 17.55
C LEU A 624 39.86 -25.04 17.67
N PRO A 625 40.24 -25.74 16.58
CA PRO A 625 41.13 -26.91 16.64
C PRO A 625 42.56 -26.58 17.07
N LEU A 626 43.00 -25.34 16.84
CA LEU A 626 44.38 -24.89 17.08
C LEU A 626 44.63 -24.54 18.55
N LEU A 627 43.57 -24.24 19.30
CA LEU A 627 43.65 -23.83 20.70
C LEU A 627 43.45 -25.01 21.66
N PRO A 628 43.97 -24.98 22.89
CA PRO A 628 43.55 -25.85 23.99
C PRO A 628 42.07 -25.66 24.35
N TYR A 629 41.43 -26.60 25.07
CA TYR A 629 39.99 -26.55 25.37
C TYR A 629 39.54 -25.26 26.05
N ALA A 630 40.21 -24.86 27.13
CA ALA A 630 39.85 -23.65 27.88
C ALA A 630 39.94 -22.39 26.99
N LEU A 631 41.04 -22.24 26.26
CA LEU A 631 41.22 -21.11 25.33
C LEU A 631 40.26 -21.16 24.14
N SER A 632 39.87 -22.36 23.67
CA SER A 632 38.87 -22.52 22.62
C SER A 632 37.50 -22.03 23.09
N PHE A 633 37.13 -22.34 24.33
CA PHE A 633 35.85 -21.92 24.91
C PHE A 633 35.80 -20.40 25.10
N VAL A 634 36.86 -19.81 25.65
CA VAL A 634 36.98 -18.35 25.77
C VAL A 634 36.95 -17.68 24.40
N PHE A 635 37.74 -18.17 23.44
CA PHE A 635 37.75 -17.64 22.07
C PHE A 635 36.36 -17.73 21.40
N PHE A 636 35.67 -18.86 21.55
CA PHE A 636 34.30 -19.05 21.05
C PHE A 636 33.35 -17.98 21.61
N LEU A 637 33.35 -17.76 22.93
CA LEU A 637 32.51 -16.74 23.55
C LEU A 637 32.88 -15.33 23.09
N LEU A 638 34.18 -15.03 22.95
CA LEU A 638 34.66 -13.74 22.46
C LEU A 638 34.23 -13.47 21.01
N VAL A 639 34.24 -14.47 20.13
CA VAL A 639 33.77 -14.32 18.75
C VAL A 639 32.26 -14.06 18.72
N LEU A 640 31.47 -14.78 19.51
CA LEU A 640 30.02 -14.54 19.58
C LEU A 640 29.69 -13.16 20.15
N ALA A 641 30.31 -12.79 21.27
CA ALA A 641 30.13 -11.48 21.89
C ALA A 641 30.62 -10.36 20.97
N GLY A 642 31.75 -10.57 20.29
CA GLY A 642 32.31 -9.65 19.30
C GLY A 642 31.38 -9.44 18.11
N TRP A 643 30.75 -10.50 17.59
CA TRP A 643 29.75 -10.37 16.53
C TRP A 643 28.48 -9.66 17.00
N ALA A 644 27.96 -10.02 18.18
CA ALA A 644 26.80 -9.34 18.76
C ALA A 644 27.08 -7.84 18.90
N ALA A 645 28.23 -7.47 19.47
CA ALA A 645 28.68 -6.09 19.59
C ALA A 645 28.89 -5.41 18.24
N ALA A 646 29.52 -6.07 17.26
CA ALA A 646 29.73 -5.49 15.93
C ALA A 646 28.40 -5.23 15.20
N SER A 647 27.48 -6.21 15.21
CA SER A 647 26.14 -6.06 14.64
C SER A 647 25.32 -4.98 15.35
N TRP A 648 25.63 -4.71 16.61
CA TRP A 648 25.04 -3.65 17.40
C TRP A 648 25.58 -2.27 17.03
N PHE A 649 26.91 -2.11 16.99
CA PHE A 649 27.55 -0.86 16.60
C PHE A 649 27.19 -0.44 15.17
N LEU A 650 27.14 -1.39 14.23
CA LEU A 650 26.70 -1.12 12.86
C LEU A 650 25.26 -0.60 12.82
N LEU A 651 24.38 -1.11 13.67
CA LEU A 651 23.01 -0.60 13.75
C LEU A 651 22.95 0.81 14.31
N LEU A 652 23.87 1.23 15.18
CA LEU A 652 23.97 2.63 15.62
C LEU A 652 24.30 3.59 14.47
N ASP A 653 24.99 3.10 13.45
CA ASP A 653 25.30 3.79 12.18
C ASP A 653 24.24 3.49 11.09
N ASP A 654 23.04 3.10 11.50
CA ASP A 654 21.88 2.81 10.65
C ASP A 654 22.07 1.63 9.67
N VAL A 655 23.02 0.74 9.93
CA VAL A 655 23.27 -0.47 9.13
C VAL A 655 22.73 -1.72 9.82
N TRP A 656 21.73 -2.35 9.21
CA TRP A 656 21.17 -3.61 9.69
C TRP A 656 21.89 -4.80 9.03
N VAL A 657 22.72 -5.47 9.82
CA VAL A 657 23.31 -6.79 9.52
C VAL A 657 22.57 -7.87 10.30
N ASN A 658 22.38 -9.03 9.67
CA ASN A 658 21.76 -10.17 10.32
C ASN A 658 22.58 -10.66 11.52
N SER A 659 21.97 -10.70 12.70
CA SER A 659 22.62 -11.16 13.93
C SER A 659 22.26 -12.62 14.25
N PHE A 660 21.01 -13.00 14.03
CA PHE A 660 20.47 -14.32 14.38
C PHE A 660 21.22 -15.46 13.66
N TYR A 661 21.34 -15.41 12.33
CA TYR A 661 21.93 -16.50 11.56
C TYR A 661 23.40 -16.78 11.95
N THR A 662 24.19 -15.73 12.15
CA THR A 662 25.60 -15.86 12.54
C THR A 662 25.75 -16.37 13.97
N LEU A 663 24.93 -15.89 14.92
CA LEU A 663 24.99 -16.35 16.31
C LEU A 663 24.48 -17.79 16.46
N ALA A 664 23.35 -18.13 15.85
CA ALA A 664 22.78 -19.48 15.87
C ALA A 664 23.70 -20.49 15.16
N GLY A 665 24.26 -20.09 14.01
CA GLY A 665 25.27 -20.87 13.29
C GLY A 665 26.54 -21.04 14.11
N GLY A 666 26.99 -19.99 14.79
CA GLY A 666 28.17 -20.01 15.64
C GLY A 666 28.00 -20.99 16.80
N VAL A 667 26.87 -20.92 17.53
CA VAL A 667 26.55 -21.86 18.61
C VAL A 667 26.48 -23.30 18.10
N THR A 668 25.78 -23.54 16.99
CA THR A 668 25.63 -24.88 16.40
C THR A 668 26.98 -25.47 15.99
N CYS A 669 27.79 -24.69 15.27
CA CYS A 669 29.13 -25.11 14.86
C CYS A 669 30.06 -25.30 16.07
N GLY A 670 29.98 -24.42 17.07
CA GLY A 670 30.73 -24.52 18.32
C GLY A 670 30.46 -25.84 19.04
N ILE A 671 29.19 -26.20 19.24
CA ILE A 671 28.78 -27.48 19.84
C ILE A 671 29.35 -28.65 19.05
N ALA A 672 29.18 -28.65 17.73
CA ALA A 672 29.71 -29.69 16.85
C ALA A 672 31.24 -29.80 16.95
N MET A 673 31.95 -28.67 17.02
CA MET A 673 33.40 -28.60 17.15
C MET A 673 33.90 -29.14 18.49
N PHE A 674 33.28 -28.76 19.61
CA PHE A 674 33.64 -29.29 20.92
C PHE A 674 33.38 -30.80 21.02
N ALA A 675 32.26 -31.28 20.48
CA ALA A 675 31.95 -32.70 20.41
C ALA A 675 32.97 -33.46 19.54
N ALA A 676 33.30 -32.95 18.36
CA ALA A 676 34.30 -33.55 17.47
C ALA A 676 35.68 -33.61 18.14
N LYS A 677 36.11 -32.53 18.80
CA LYS A 677 37.36 -32.47 19.53
C LYS A 677 37.41 -33.52 20.64
N TYR A 678 36.30 -33.66 21.39
CA TYR A 678 36.17 -34.64 22.46
C TYR A 678 36.23 -36.08 21.94
N ILE A 679 35.49 -36.38 20.88
CA ILE A 679 35.49 -37.73 20.26
C ILE A 679 36.88 -38.08 19.72
N VAL A 680 37.54 -37.16 19.01
CA VAL A 680 38.88 -37.41 18.46
C VAL A 680 39.90 -37.62 19.58
N GLU A 681 39.83 -36.84 20.65
CA GLU A 681 40.71 -37.00 21.80
C GLU A 681 40.45 -38.31 22.56
N SER A 682 39.19 -38.61 22.87
CA SER A 682 38.78 -39.84 23.54
C SER A 682 39.21 -41.09 22.76
N ARG A 683 39.01 -41.11 21.44
CA ARG A 683 39.48 -42.20 20.57
C ARG A 683 41.01 -42.32 20.56
N SER A 684 41.72 -41.19 20.60
CA SER A 684 43.19 -41.19 20.64
C SER A 684 43.70 -41.74 21.97
N ARG A 685 43.11 -41.33 23.09
CA ARG A 685 43.41 -41.86 24.43
C ARG A 685 43.10 -43.37 24.52
N ALA A 686 41.93 -43.80 24.05
CA ALA A 686 41.54 -45.21 24.03
C ALA A 686 42.48 -46.08 23.18
N ARG A 687 42.95 -45.56 22.03
CA ARG A 687 43.92 -46.27 21.18
C ARG A 687 45.28 -46.41 21.85
N LEU A 688 45.77 -45.37 22.52
CA LEU A 688 47.01 -45.43 23.30
C LEU A 688 46.88 -46.44 24.45
N LYS A 689 45.80 -46.36 25.23
CA LYS A 689 45.49 -47.32 26.31
C LYS A 689 45.49 -48.78 25.80
N LYS A 690 44.83 -49.03 24.66
CA LYS A 690 44.81 -50.36 24.01
C LYS A 690 46.19 -50.81 23.54
N LEU A 691 47.02 -49.91 23.00
CA LEU A 691 48.39 -50.26 22.59
C LEU A 691 49.26 -50.63 23.77
N PHE A 692 49.21 -49.86 24.87
CA PHE A 692 49.99 -50.15 26.06
C PHE A 692 49.49 -51.37 26.82
N SER A 693 48.20 -51.71 26.76
CA SER A 693 47.67 -52.95 27.36
C SER A 693 48.21 -54.24 26.74
N TYR A 694 48.83 -54.18 25.55
CA TYR A 694 49.55 -55.33 24.98
C TYR A 694 50.95 -55.52 25.57
N TYR A 695 51.52 -54.51 26.23
CA TYR A 695 52.90 -54.51 26.71
C TYR A 695 53.02 -54.32 28.23
N LEU A 696 51.99 -53.81 28.89
CA LEU A 696 51.98 -53.47 30.32
C LEU A 696 50.70 -53.98 30.99
N SER A 697 50.78 -54.24 32.30
CA SER A 697 49.62 -54.70 33.08
C SER A 697 48.54 -53.59 33.15
N PRO A 698 47.24 -53.94 33.17
CA PRO A 698 46.14 -52.96 33.12
C PRO A 698 46.25 -51.86 34.19
N LYS A 699 46.70 -52.25 35.40
CA LYS A 699 46.90 -51.33 36.53
C LYS A 699 48.02 -50.31 36.28
N LEU A 700 49.10 -50.70 35.60
CA LEU A 700 50.17 -49.78 35.20
C LEU A 700 49.74 -48.85 34.07
N VAL A 701 48.91 -49.33 33.13
CA VAL A 701 48.42 -48.50 32.02
C VAL A 701 47.48 -47.40 32.52
N ASP A 702 46.62 -47.70 33.50
CA ASP A 702 45.75 -46.71 34.13
C ASP A 702 46.57 -45.66 34.91
N ASP A 703 47.52 -46.10 35.74
CA ASP A 703 48.43 -45.19 36.47
C ASP A 703 49.30 -44.33 35.54
N MET A 704 49.72 -44.87 34.38
CA MET A 704 50.50 -44.12 33.39
C MET A 704 49.63 -43.17 32.56
N ALA A 705 48.39 -43.53 32.25
CA ALA A 705 47.47 -42.67 31.50
C ALA A 705 47.12 -41.39 32.28
N ASP A 706 47.02 -41.49 33.61
CA ASP A 706 46.78 -40.35 34.49
C ASP A 706 48.04 -39.47 34.67
N LYS A 707 49.24 -40.06 34.66
CA LYS A 707 50.53 -39.33 34.79
C LYS A 707 51.06 -38.71 33.50
N LEU A 708 50.69 -39.24 32.33
CA LEU A 708 51.15 -38.73 31.02
C LEU A 708 50.62 -37.32 30.68
N THR A 709 49.61 -36.82 31.38
CA THR A 709 49.12 -35.45 31.25
C THR A 709 50.11 -34.38 31.75
N GLU A 710 51.12 -34.75 32.55
CA GLU A 710 52.15 -33.84 33.09
C GLU A 710 53.51 -33.94 32.39
N VAL A 711 53.70 -34.90 31.48
CA VAL A 711 55.01 -35.13 30.84
C VAL A 711 55.15 -34.20 29.63
N LYS A 712 55.80 -33.04 29.82
CA LYS A 712 56.50 -32.35 28.73
C LYS A 712 57.52 -33.33 28.16
N LEU A 713 57.36 -33.69 26.89
CA LEU A 713 58.36 -34.43 26.11
C LEU A 713 59.63 -33.57 26.01
N GLY A 714 60.50 -33.67 27.00
CA GLY A 714 61.87 -33.17 26.97
C GLY A 714 62.74 -34.21 26.27
N GLY A 715 63.06 -33.96 25.02
CA GLY A 715 64.10 -34.66 24.28
C GLY A 715 65.04 -33.63 23.68
N ASP A 716 65.99 -33.14 24.47
CA ASP A 716 67.22 -32.54 23.95
C ASP A 716 68.22 -33.66 23.71
N LYS A 717 68.28 -34.12 22.45
CA LYS A 717 69.48 -34.14 21.59
C LYS A 717 69.22 -34.91 20.31
#